data_AF-A0A6N9TUG0-F1
#
_entry.id   AF-A0A6N9TUG0-F1
#
_cell.length_a   1.000
_cell.length_b   1.000
_cell.length_c   1.000
_cell.angle_alpha   90.00
_cell.angle_beta   90.00
_cell.angle_gamma   90.00
#
_symmetry.space_group_name_H-M   'P 1'
#
loop_
_entity.id
_entity.type
_entity.pdbx_description
1 polymer ?
#
loop_
_entity_poly.entity_id
_entity_poly.type
_entity_poly.pdbx_seq_one_letter_code
_entity_poly.pdbx_strand_id
1 'polypeptide(L)'
;RARAAAADAVREASAAVDTARLKDFLAALDEMSLAEMTRVLMECGVFEDGAARTAEEVGTALRATPRHRHIVRRWLRALAARDRLTLRDDGTYTGLVPVPAAEAERRRRLAAGLEHEIGWSTELLTVMRTCAERLPELIAGEVSIRDLLFPGAATEAADAAYRDNLAIRHLNGAVAAALREIAAAHTGEERLRVLEVGGGVGGTTGELVPVLAEYGVDYLFTDASAFFLNEARERFADHAWLRHQRFDVDEDPRSQHLLPHTFDVVVCANTLHAAADADAAVGRLRELLVPGGQLVFVENTRDENLPLLVSMEFLEVAGRAWTDTRAHTGQSFLTHPQWRELLGRHGASDVISLPEAQDALALTGQEVFIATMKTDRHHVPVGELARTAATRLPEYMLPSVWQVVDSLPRTANGKTDRALLRSWLPRESAPVVVEERPKDELENGLADLWAELLAVERVSRNDDFFDLGGDSLLVARMVGRLRERVPRAADLEWEVVLRHMLRRPTVAGLAGFLRGLTGAEEAPASGPVRTDPVIHLHGDRSADEPTTVLVHAGTATIMPYRALITEIRRRSPGLAEVVGLEVPDLNGFLAAPPEGLIEQLASDYARALTADGRSRFHVVGYCLGGLIATEVARNLAESGAEVESLTVISSHSPRFRLDDELLAEYSFAVMMGIDPAELGFPDDQYRVAAAADAVLAASPGVLPDGGLAALPAEFEDVASRFRHLTEVPRATRIARMCEAVPASAGTYEPDHMTRLFLAFRQSVFAITRYDAEPYAGDITFLRHDGAYPFPGSKDAVTTYWKRLALGELDIIDIGGDHYSCLSVEHAPGILKTLGELTQGAITR
;
A
#
# COMPACT_ATOMS: atom_id res chain seq x y z
N ARG A 1 -37.17 -0.38 -16.40
CA ARG A 1 -37.03 -1.79 -16.82
C ARG A 1 -36.02 -2.52 -15.95
N ALA A 2 -34.76 -2.06 -15.86
CA ALA A 2 -33.76 -2.58 -14.94
C ALA A 2 -34.25 -2.85 -13.51
N ARG A 3 -34.86 -1.84 -12.86
CA ARG A 3 -35.47 -1.97 -11.53
C ARG A 3 -36.55 -3.05 -11.43
N ALA A 4 -37.39 -3.18 -12.46
CA ALA A 4 -38.42 -4.21 -12.50
C ALA A 4 -37.82 -5.60 -12.67
N ALA A 5 -36.80 -5.75 -13.55
CA ALA A 5 -36.09 -7.01 -13.76
C ALA A 5 -35.37 -7.49 -12.49
N ALA A 6 -34.71 -6.59 -11.75
CA ALA A 6 -34.14 -6.93 -10.44
C ALA A 6 -35.23 -7.37 -9.45
N ALA A 7 -36.36 -6.66 -9.38
CA ALA A 7 -37.45 -7.01 -8.48
C ALA A 7 -38.12 -8.35 -8.85
N ASP A 8 -38.25 -8.65 -10.16
CA ASP A 8 -38.73 -9.94 -10.65
C ASP A 8 -37.78 -11.07 -10.24
N ALA A 9 -36.46 -10.87 -10.42
CA ALA A 9 -35.45 -11.86 -10.02
C ALA A 9 -35.48 -12.17 -8.52
N VAL A 10 -35.62 -11.14 -7.67
CA VAL A 10 -35.72 -11.33 -6.21
C VAL A 10 -37.04 -11.99 -5.80
N ARG A 11 -38.16 -11.64 -6.45
CA ARG A 11 -39.45 -12.30 -6.19
C ARG A 11 -39.42 -13.78 -6.56
N GLU A 12 -38.86 -14.12 -7.72
CA GLU A 12 -38.72 -15.51 -8.16
C GLU A 12 -37.84 -16.31 -7.21
N ALA A 13 -36.70 -15.75 -6.83
CA ALA A 13 -35.81 -16.34 -5.84
C ALA A 13 -36.51 -16.55 -4.48
N SER A 14 -37.22 -15.53 -4.00
CA SER A 14 -37.91 -15.57 -2.71
C SER A 14 -39.07 -16.57 -2.70
N ALA A 15 -39.76 -16.77 -3.83
CA ALA A 15 -40.83 -17.75 -3.96
C ALA A 15 -40.32 -19.20 -3.88
N ALA A 16 -39.04 -19.43 -4.20
CA ALA A 16 -38.40 -20.75 -4.08
C ALA A 16 -37.93 -21.08 -2.65
N VAL A 17 -37.96 -20.12 -1.72
CA VAL A 17 -37.48 -20.27 -0.35
C VAL A 17 -38.65 -20.51 0.61
N ASP A 18 -38.57 -21.58 1.41
CA ASP A 18 -39.50 -21.79 2.53
C ASP A 18 -39.23 -20.77 3.64
N THR A 19 -40.11 -19.76 3.74
CA THR A 19 -39.97 -18.65 4.69
C THR A 19 -39.98 -19.11 6.16
N ALA A 20 -40.76 -20.14 6.49
CA ALA A 20 -40.84 -20.62 7.87
C ALA A 20 -39.53 -21.31 8.26
N ARG A 21 -39.00 -22.15 7.38
CA ARG A 21 -37.69 -22.80 7.59
C ARG A 21 -36.56 -21.78 7.66
N LEU A 22 -36.53 -20.81 6.74
CA LEU A 22 -35.52 -19.74 6.78
C LEU A 22 -35.53 -19.00 8.12
N LYS A 23 -36.72 -18.68 8.64
CA LYS A 23 -36.85 -18.06 9.95
C LYS A 23 -36.32 -18.94 11.08
N ASP A 24 -36.67 -20.22 11.09
CA ASP A 24 -36.20 -21.17 12.11
C ASP A 24 -34.67 -21.33 12.07
N PHE A 25 -34.08 -21.36 10.87
CA PHE A 25 -32.65 -21.43 10.69
C PHE A 25 -31.93 -20.17 11.17
N LEU A 26 -32.39 -18.98 10.78
CA LEU A 26 -31.79 -17.72 11.22
C LEU A 26 -31.90 -17.56 12.75
N ALA A 27 -33.00 -18.00 13.35
CA ALA A 27 -33.14 -18.04 14.81
C ALA A 27 -32.16 -19.02 15.46
N ALA A 28 -31.95 -20.20 14.87
CA ALA A 28 -30.97 -21.17 15.34
C ALA A 28 -29.52 -20.65 15.23
N LEU A 29 -29.20 -19.91 14.16
CA LEU A 29 -27.93 -19.21 13.95
C LEU A 29 -27.70 -18.14 15.03
N ASP A 30 -28.68 -17.27 15.28
CA ASP A 30 -28.63 -16.24 16.33
C ASP A 30 -28.37 -16.89 17.71
N GLU A 31 -29.08 -17.98 18.02
CA GLU A 31 -28.95 -18.71 19.27
C GLU A 31 -27.61 -19.46 19.42
N MET A 32 -27.03 -19.91 18.31
CA MET A 32 -25.68 -20.46 18.25
C MET A 32 -24.65 -19.38 18.55
N SER A 33 -24.71 -18.23 17.87
CA SER A 33 -23.77 -17.12 18.06
C SER A 33 -23.79 -16.60 19.50
N LEU A 34 -24.97 -16.44 20.11
CA LEU A 34 -25.09 -16.04 21.52
C LEU A 34 -24.47 -17.07 22.46
N ALA A 35 -24.59 -18.36 22.16
CA ALA A 35 -23.97 -19.41 22.96
C ALA A 35 -22.43 -19.35 22.87
N GLU A 36 -21.87 -19.06 21.69
CA GLU A 36 -20.42 -18.93 21.52
C GLU A 36 -19.87 -17.67 22.21
N MET A 37 -20.55 -16.52 22.10
CA MET A 37 -20.20 -15.31 22.88
C MET A 37 -20.22 -15.60 24.40
N THR A 38 -21.25 -16.30 24.87
CA THR A 38 -21.40 -16.66 26.29
C THR A 38 -20.27 -17.60 26.73
N ARG A 39 -19.93 -18.60 25.91
CA ARG A 39 -18.85 -19.56 26.16
C ARG A 39 -17.51 -18.85 26.38
N VAL A 40 -17.16 -17.92 25.49
CA VAL A 40 -15.90 -17.16 25.60
C VAL A 40 -15.84 -16.34 26.89
N LEU A 41 -16.95 -15.67 27.27
CA LEU A 41 -17.00 -14.90 28.52
C LEU A 41 -16.94 -15.79 29.77
N MET A 42 -17.56 -16.99 29.71
CA MET A 42 -17.49 -17.97 30.80
C MET A 42 -16.07 -18.52 30.98
N GLU A 43 -15.42 -18.95 29.89
CA GLU A 43 -14.06 -19.50 29.94
C GLU A 43 -13.02 -18.48 30.39
N CYS A 44 -13.25 -17.19 30.10
CA CYS A 44 -12.43 -16.09 30.60
C CYS A 44 -12.57 -15.86 32.11
N GLY A 45 -13.69 -16.28 32.72
CA GLY A 45 -13.94 -16.13 34.16
C GLY A 45 -14.29 -14.70 34.60
N VAL A 46 -14.49 -13.76 33.67
CA VAL A 46 -14.59 -12.32 33.97
C VAL A 46 -15.78 -11.91 34.86
N PHE A 47 -16.80 -12.77 34.95
CA PHE A 47 -18.00 -12.58 35.78
C PHE A 47 -18.16 -13.61 36.92
N GLU A 48 -17.16 -14.46 37.18
CA GLU A 48 -17.28 -15.54 38.19
C GLU A 48 -17.41 -15.01 39.63
N ASP A 49 -16.78 -13.88 39.94
CA ASP A 49 -16.82 -13.25 41.26
C ASP A 49 -18.10 -12.45 41.52
N GLY A 50 -19.01 -12.40 40.55
CA GLY A 50 -20.27 -11.64 40.63
C GLY A 50 -20.08 -10.12 40.60
N ALA A 51 -18.86 -9.62 40.41
CA ALA A 51 -18.61 -8.19 40.32
C ALA A 51 -19.20 -7.61 39.03
N ALA A 52 -19.63 -6.35 39.09
CA ALA A 52 -20.05 -5.62 37.90
C ALA A 52 -18.82 -5.13 37.12
N ARG A 53 -18.83 -5.27 35.79
CA ARG A 53 -17.71 -4.93 34.90
C ARG A 53 -18.13 -3.96 33.81
N THR A 54 -17.31 -2.96 33.54
CA THR A 54 -17.43 -2.14 32.32
C THR A 54 -17.04 -2.94 31.08
N ALA A 55 -17.47 -2.49 29.90
CA ALA A 55 -17.05 -3.14 28.66
C ALA A 55 -15.53 -3.07 28.42
N GLU A 56 -14.84 -2.05 28.94
CA GLU A 56 -13.38 -1.95 28.87
C GLU A 56 -12.68 -2.99 29.75
N GLU A 57 -13.19 -3.23 30.96
CA GLU A 57 -12.66 -4.28 31.84
C GLU A 57 -12.86 -5.67 31.22
N VAL A 58 -14.02 -5.91 30.60
CA VAL A 58 -14.26 -7.17 29.87
C VAL A 58 -13.34 -7.30 28.67
N GLY A 59 -13.17 -6.24 27.87
CA GLY A 59 -12.23 -6.24 26.75
C GLY A 59 -10.80 -6.50 27.20
N THR A 60 -10.38 -5.93 28.33
CA THR A 60 -9.05 -6.16 28.93
C THR A 60 -8.89 -7.60 29.38
N ALA A 61 -9.88 -8.18 30.06
CA ALA A 61 -9.85 -9.57 30.51
C ALA A 61 -9.75 -10.56 29.33
N LEU A 62 -10.43 -10.26 28.22
CA LEU A 62 -10.35 -11.02 26.97
C LEU A 62 -9.08 -10.76 26.16
N ARG A 63 -8.18 -9.88 26.63
CA ARG A 63 -6.98 -9.43 25.91
C ARG A 63 -7.32 -8.80 24.54
N ALA A 64 -8.50 -8.20 24.42
CA ALA A 64 -8.98 -7.62 23.17
C ALA A 64 -8.08 -6.47 22.70
N THR A 65 -7.64 -6.54 21.43
CA THR A 65 -6.93 -5.43 20.78
C THR A 65 -7.80 -4.16 20.79
N PRO A 66 -7.20 -2.94 20.70
CA PRO A 66 -7.97 -1.70 20.65
C PRO A 66 -9.11 -1.71 19.61
N ARG A 67 -8.87 -2.30 18.43
CA ARG A 67 -9.88 -2.46 17.37
C ARG A 67 -10.99 -3.45 17.73
N HIS A 68 -10.66 -4.59 18.35
CA HIS A 68 -11.65 -5.63 18.69
C HIS A 68 -12.50 -5.31 19.93
N ARG A 69 -12.13 -4.30 20.72
CA ARG A 69 -12.98 -3.79 21.82
C ARG A 69 -14.36 -3.35 21.34
N HIS A 70 -14.47 -2.90 20.09
CA HIS A 70 -15.75 -2.63 19.45
C HIS A 70 -16.67 -3.86 19.44
N ILE A 71 -16.16 -4.99 18.95
CA ILE A 71 -16.91 -6.25 18.89
C ILE A 71 -17.32 -6.71 20.29
N VAL A 72 -16.42 -6.62 21.27
CA VAL A 72 -16.72 -6.98 22.67
C VAL A 72 -17.86 -6.13 23.25
N ARG A 73 -17.86 -4.80 23.01
CA ARG A 73 -18.96 -3.93 23.45
C ARG A 73 -20.30 -4.36 22.83
N ARG A 74 -20.29 -4.76 21.56
CA ARG A 74 -21.50 -5.24 20.86
C ARG A 74 -21.99 -6.58 21.40
N TRP A 75 -21.09 -7.50 21.71
CA TRP A 75 -21.44 -8.78 22.34
C TRP A 75 -22.17 -8.55 23.67
N LEU A 76 -21.62 -7.69 24.52
CA LEU A 76 -22.22 -7.39 25.82
C LEU A 76 -23.62 -6.78 25.68
N ARG A 77 -23.81 -5.85 24.73
CA ARG A 77 -25.13 -5.28 24.42
C ARG A 77 -26.10 -6.35 23.91
N ALA A 78 -25.66 -7.21 22.99
CA ALA A 78 -26.48 -8.27 22.39
C ALA A 78 -26.94 -9.32 23.41
N LEU A 79 -26.05 -9.70 24.33
CA LEU A 79 -26.34 -10.60 25.44
C LEU A 79 -27.28 -9.95 26.46
N ALA A 80 -27.06 -8.66 26.78
CA ALA A 80 -27.92 -7.93 27.71
C ALA A 80 -29.34 -7.73 27.17
N ALA A 81 -29.49 -7.46 25.86
CA ALA A 81 -30.78 -7.33 25.19
C ALA A 81 -31.62 -8.63 25.19
N ARG A 82 -31.01 -9.77 25.55
CA ARG A 82 -31.64 -11.10 25.56
C ARG A 82 -31.57 -11.76 26.95
N ASP A 83 -31.46 -10.95 28.00
CA ASP A 83 -31.44 -11.37 29.40
C ASP A 83 -30.35 -12.41 29.75
N ARG A 84 -29.25 -12.45 28.97
CA ARG A 84 -28.07 -13.30 29.26
C ARG A 84 -26.99 -12.58 30.06
N LEU A 85 -27.10 -11.26 30.12
CA LEU A 85 -26.33 -10.36 30.96
C LEU A 85 -27.28 -9.29 31.48
N THR A 86 -26.97 -8.70 32.63
CA THR A 86 -27.68 -7.55 33.16
C THR A 86 -26.83 -6.30 32.94
N LEU A 87 -27.31 -5.36 32.13
CA LEU A 87 -26.75 -4.01 32.02
C LEU A 87 -27.34 -3.14 33.14
N ARG A 88 -26.48 -2.49 33.92
CA ARG A 88 -26.84 -1.60 35.03
C ARG A 88 -26.85 -0.13 34.57
N ASP A 89 -27.53 0.72 35.33
CA ASP A 89 -27.65 2.17 35.03
C ASP A 89 -26.30 2.90 34.99
N ASP A 90 -25.28 2.37 35.67
CA ASP A 90 -23.92 2.89 35.68
C ASP A 90 -23.07 2.44 34.47
N GLY A 91 -23.67 1.71 33.52
CA GLY A 91 -23.00 1.22 32.31
C GLY A 91 -22.17 -0.05 32.50
N THR A 92 -22.26 -0.70 33.67
CA THR A 92 -21.59 -1.98 33.96
C THR A 92 -22.49 -3.19 33.70
N TYR A 93 -21.87 -4.33 33.40
CA TYR A 93 -22.52 -5.61 33.12
C TYR A 93 -22.31 -6.57 34.29
N THR A 94 -23.30 -7.40 34.59
CA THR A 94 -23.21 -8.45 35.62
C THR A 94 -24.13 -9.63 35.28
N GLY A 95 -24.04 -10.72 36.04
CA GLY A 95 -25.00 -11.82 35.98
C GLY A 95 -25.03 -12.56 34.65
N LEU A 96 -23.85 -12.99 34.15
CA LEU A 96 -23.76 -13.82 32.95
C LEU A 96 -24.53 -15.13 33.16
N VAL A 97 -25.53 -15.39 32.33
CA VAL A 97 -26.30 -16.64 32.35
C VAL A 97 -25.52 -17.71 31.59
N PRO A 98 -25.02 -18.77 32.26
CA PRO A 98 -24.17 -19.75 31.62
C PRO A 98 -24.94 -20.64 30.64
N VAL A 99 -24.30 -21.03 29.54
CA VAL A 99 -24.81 -22.02 28.59
C VAL A 99 -23.98 -23.31 28.73
N PRO A 100 -24.57 -24.44 29.16
CA PRO A 100 -23.86 -25.70 29.26
C PRO A 100 -23.25 -26.14 27.92
N ALA A 101 -22.07 -26.77 27.93
CA ALA A 101 -21.41 -27.21 26.69
C ALA A 101 -22.29 -28.14 25.82
N ALA A 102 -23.04 -29.05 26.45
CA ALA A 102 -23.99 -29.93 25.75
C ALA A 102 -25.13 -29.16 25.06
N GLU A 103 -25.53 -28.03 25.64
CA GLU A 103 -26.56 -27.15 25.09
C GLU A 103 -26.03 -26.32 23.92
N ALA A 104 -24.82 -25.77 24.03
CA ALA A 104 -24.15 -25.08 22.92
C ALA A 104 -23.95 -26.00 21.70
N GLU A 105 -23.48 -27.23 21.94
CA GLU A 105 -23.32 -28.25 20.91
C GLU A 105 -24.66 -28.66 20.27
N ARG A 106 -25.73 -28.78 21.07
CA ARG A 106 -27.08 -29.05 20.55
C ARG A 106 -27.56 -27.95 19.61
N ARG A 107 -27.27 -26.68 19.90
CA ARG A 107 -27.60 -25.54 19.05
C ARG A 107 -26.80 -25.54 17.75
N ARG A 108 -25.49 -25.83 17.81
CA ARG A 108 -24.64 -26.01 16.61
C ARG A 108 -25.21 -27.09 15.69
N ARG A 109 -25.60 -28.25 16.23
CA ARG A 109 -26.23 -29.32 15.42
C ARG A 109 -27.58 -28.94 14.84
N LEU A 110 -28.40 -28.20 15.58
CA LEU A 110 -29.69 -27.73 15.10
C LEU A 110 -29.51 -26.76 13.91
N ALA A 111 -28.61 -25.78 14.04
CA ALA A 111 -28.29 -24.86 12.96
C ALA A 111 -27.80 -25.60 11.70
N ALA A 112 -26.88 -26.56 11.85
CA ALA A 112 -26.37 -27.36 10.74
C ALA A 112 -27.45 -28.24 10.08
N GLY A 113 -28.38 -28.81 10.87
CA GLY A 113 -29.50 -29.58 10.32
C GLY A 113 -30.45 -28.73 9.48
N LEU A 114 -30.82 -27.55 10.00
CA LEU A 114 -31.70 -26.61 9.31
C LEU A 114 -31.04 -25.99 8.07
N GLU A 115 -29.73 -25.74 8.12
CA GLU A 115 -28.93 -25.27 6.97
C GLU A 115 -29.13 -26.19 5.76
N HIS A 116 -28.97 -27.50 5.96
CA HIS A 116 -29.10 -28.49 4.89
C HIS A 116 -30.50 -28.54 4.27
N GLU A 117 -31.54 -28.21 5.04
CA GLU A 117 -32.92 -28.17 4.55
C GLU A 117 -33.23 -26.94 3.69
N ILE A 118 -32.44 -25.87 3.81
CA ILE A 118 -32.65 -24.58 3.15
C ILE A 118 -31.62 -24.34 2.04
N GLY A 119 -30.46 -24.98 2.12
CA GLY A 119 -29.35 -24.78 1.19
C GLY A 119 -28.76 -23.37 1.32
N TRP A 120 -28.47 -22.95 2.55
CA TRP A 120 -27.98 -21.60 2.82
C TRP A 120 -26.52 -21.42 2.42
N SER A 121 -25.62 -22.29 2.92
CA SER A 121 -24.23 -22.52 2.50
C SER A 121 -23.54 -23.32 3.62
N THR A 122 -23.28 -24.60 3.37
CA THR A 122 -22.59 -25.48 4.33
C THR A 122 -21.16 -25.00 4.58
N GLU A 123 -20.50 -24.49 3.56
CA GLU A 123 -19.14 -23.95 3.61
C GLU A 123 -19.08 -22.68 4.46
N LEU A 124 -20.02 -21.74 4.29
CA LEU A 124 -20.06 -20.52 5.11
C LEU A 124 -20.36 -20.84 6.58
N LEU A 125 -21.27 -21.77 6.84
CA LEU A 125 -21.52 -22.23 8.22
C LEU A 125 -20.26 -22.87 8.82
N THR A 126 -19.47 -23.56 8.02
CA THR A 126 -18.18 -24.15 8.44
C THR A 126 -17.17 -23.05 8.77
N VAL A 127 -17.05 -22.01 7.94
CA VAL A 127 -16.20 -20.84 8.21
C VAL A 127 -16.62 -20.15 9.51
N MET A 128 -17.92 -19.91 9.70
CA MET A 128 -18.44 -19.32 10.94
C MET A 128 -18.09 -20.16 12.17
N ARG A 129 -18.18 -21.48 12.06
CA ARG A 129 -17.78 -22.39 13.16
C ARG A 129 -16.28 -22.33 13.43
N THR A 130 -15.43 -22.31 12.40
CA THR A 130 -13.98 -22.16 12.56
C THR A 130 -13.64 -20.85 13.27
N CYS A 131 -14.32 -19.75 12.91
CA CYS A 131 -14.18 -18.47 13.60
C CYS A 131 -14.62 -18.58 15.06
N ALA A 132 -15.79 -19.19 15.31
CA ALA A 132 -16.34 -19.39 16.64
C ALA A 132 -15.40 -20.17 17.59
N GLU A 133 -14.72 -21.19 17.07
CA GLU A 133 -13.76 -22.01 17.82
C GLU A 133 -12.49 -21.21 18.17
N ARG A 134 -12.07 -20.29 17.31
CA ARG A 134 -10.87 -19.44 17.47
C ARG A 134 -11.18 -18.03 18.01
N LEU A 135 -12.40 -17.78 18.52
CA LEU A 135 -12.83 -16.45 18.98
C LEU A 135 -11.88 -15.78 19.98
N PRO A 136 -11.34 -16.48 21.01
CA PRO A 136 -10.39 -15.84 21.94
C PRO A 136 -9.14 -15.32 21.22
N GLU A 137 -8.62 -16.06 20.25
CA GLU A 137 -7.43 -15.72 19.47
C GLU A 137 -7.73 -14.58 18.48
N LEU A 138 -8.89 -14.61 17.83
CA LEU A 138 -9.37 -13.52 16.98
C LEU A 138 -9.52 -12.22 17.79
N ILE A 139 -10.16 -12.27 18.96
CA ILE A 139 -10.32 -11.10 19.85
C ILE A 139 -8.96 -10.56 20.28
N ALA A 140 -8.04 -11.45 20.68
CA ALA A 140 -6.69 -11.08 21.08
C ALA A 140 -5.79 -10.60 19.93
N GLY A 141 -6.20 -10.83 18.67
CA GLY A 141 -5.39 -10.52 17.49
C GLY A 141 -4.22 -11.50 17.28
N GLU A 142 -4.25 -12.66 17.96
CA GLU A 142 -3.27 -13.74 17.81
C GLU A 142 -3.45 -14.47 16.44
N VAL A 143 -4.64 -14.37 15.84
CA VAL A 143 -4.98 -14.91 14.51
C VAL A 143 -5.72 -13.83 13.72
N SER A 144 -5.42 -13.71 12.42
CA SER A 144 -6.19 -12.86 11.52
C SER A 144 -7.38 -13.63 10.94
N ILE A 145 -8.55 -12.98 10.87
CA ILE A 145 -9.71 -13.51 10.14
C ILE A 145 -9.40 -13.75 8.67
N ARG A 146 -8.44 -13.01 8.09
CA ARG A 146 -7.99 -13.24 6.71
C ARG A 146 -7.33 -14.60 6.55
N ASP A 147 -6.55 -15.05 7.53
CA ASP A 147 -5.90 -16.37 7.48
C ASP A 147 -6.93 -17.51 7.54
N LEU A 148 -8.08 -17.27 8.17
CA LEU A 148 -9.19 -18.22 8.26
C LEU A 148 -10.04 -18.24 6.97
N LEU A 149 -10.16 -17.10 6.28
CA LEU A 149 -10.87 -16.97 5.01
C LEU A 149 -10.02 -17.36 3.80
N PHE A 150 -8.70 -17.22 3.91
CA PHE A 150 -7.71 -17.48 2.86
C PHE A 150 -6.57 -18.35 3.43
N PRO A 151 -6.84 -19.62 3.80
CA PRO A 151 -5.79 -20.51 4.28
C PRO A 151 -4.84 -20.86 3.11
N GLY A 152 -3.74 -20.11 2.97
CA GLY A 152 -2.83 -20.21 1.84
C GLY A 152 -3.35 -19.44 0.61
N ALA A 153 -3.38 -20.07 -0.56
CA ALA A 153 -3.91 -19.50 -1.81
C ALA A 153 -5.34 -20.01 -2.16
N ALA A 154 -6.01 -20.65 -1.21
CA ALA A 154 -7.31 -21.27 -1.41
C ALA A 154 -8.45 -20.25 -1.18
N THR A 155 -9.42 -20.16 -2.09
CA THR A 155 -10.48 -19.13 -2.08
C THR A 155 -11.86 -19.67 -1.71
N GLU A 156 -12.03 -20.97 -1.43
CA GLU A 156 -13.34 -21.60 -1.23
C GLU A 156 -14.11 -21.02 -0.03
N ALA A 157 -13.41 -20.69 1.06
CA ALA A 157 -14.02 -20.08 2.24
C ALA A 157 -14.49 -18.64 1.96
N ALA A 158 -13.75 -17.89 1.14
CA ALA A 158 -14.12 -16.54 0.73
C ALA A 158 -15.24 -16.55 -0.33
N ASP A 159 -15.20 -17.48 -1.29
CA ASP A 159 -16.29 -17.71 -2.24
C ASP A 159 -17.60 -18.08 -1.49
N ALA A 160 -17.53 -18.92 -0.46
CA ALA A 160 -18.69 -19.21 0.38
C ALA A 160 -19.29 -17.96 1.06
N ALA A 161 -18.44 -17.06 1.56
CA ALA A 161 -18.87 -15.84 2.24
C ALA A 161 -19.45 -14.80 1.28
N TYR A 162 -18.83 -14.60 0.11
CA TYR A 162 -19.12 -13.47 -0.78
C TYR A 162 -19.84 -13.83 -2.08
N ARG A 163 -20.06 -15.12 -2.37
CA ARG A 163 -20.64 -15.58 -3.63
C ARG A 163 -21.68 -16.68 -3.46
N ASP A 164 -21.41 -17.71 -2.66
CA ASP A 164 -22.21 -18.94 -2.74
C ASP A 164 -23.37 -19.00 -1.75
N ASN A 165 -23.44 -18.10 -0.77
CA ASN A 165 -24.56 -18.09 0.18
C ASN A 165 -25.90 -17.71 -0.48
N LEU A 166 -27.00 -18.25 0.06
CA LEU A 166 -28.35 -18.11 -0.50
C LEU A 166 -28.72 -16.66 -0.82
N ALA A 167 -28.45 -15.74 0.12
CA ALA A 167 -28.83 -14.34 -0.04
C ALA A 167 -28.01 -13.67 -1.15
N ILE A 168 -26.68 -13.75 -1.08
CA ILE A 168 -25.80 -13.06 -2.03
C ILE A 168 -25.95 -13.59 -3.45
N ARG A 169 -26.16 -14.91 -3.62
CA ARG A 169 -26.42 -15.52 -4.94
C ARG A 169 -27.62 -14.88 -5.64
N HIS A 170 -28.72 -14.71 -4.90
CA HIS A 170 -29.94 -14.12 -5.44
C HIS A 170 -29.85 -12.61 -5.64
N LEU A 171 -29.15 -11.90 -4.75
CA LEU A 171 -28.89 -10.47 -4.90
C LEU A 171 -27.97 -10.20 -6.10
N ASN A 172 -26.91 -10.99 -6.32
CA ASN A 172 -26.06 -10.89 -7.51
C ASN A 172 -26.85 -11.19 -8.79
N GLY A 173 -27.76 -12.17 -8.75
CA GLY A 173 -28.70 -12.43 -9.85
C GLY A 173 -29.59 -11.21 -10.16
N ALA A 174 -30.07 -10.50 -9.13
CA ALA A 174 -30.85 -9.27 -9.29
C ALA A 174 -30.01 -8.11 -9.87
N VAL A 175 -28.76 -7.95 -9.42
CA VAL A 175 -27.79 -7.00 -10.00
C VAL A 175 -27.57 -7.32 -11.48
N ALA A 176 -27.32 -8.58 -11.83
CA ALA A 176 -27.14 -9.00 -13.21
C ALA A 176 -28.38 -8.78 -14.09
N ALA A 177 -29.59 -9.04 -13.56
CA ALA A 177 -30.84 -8.77 -14.26
C ALA A 177 -31.03 -7.26 -14.53
N ALA A 178 -30.72 -6.40 -13.55
CA ALA A 178 -30.75 -4.95 -13.75
C ALA A 178 -29.73 -4.49 -14.79
N LEU A 179 -28.47 -4.93 -14.68
CA LEU A 179 -27.40 -4.50 -15.56
C LEU A 179 -27.59 -4.98 -17.01
N ARG A 180 -28.17 -6.17 -17.20
CA ARG A 180 -28.60 -6.64 -18.54
C ARG A 180 -29.58 -5.68 -19.19
N GLU A 181 -30.60 -5.24 -18.46
CA GLU A 181 -31.60 -4.29 -18.98
C GLU A 181 -30.99 -2.90 -19.23
N ILE A 182 -30.04 -2.46 -18.41
CA ILE A 182 -29.30 -1.21 -18.63
C ILE A 182 -28.49 -1.31 -19.93
N ALA A 183 -27.74 -2.39 -20.11
CA ALA A 183 -26.94 -2.64 -21.30
C ALA A 183 -27.80 -2.76 -22.57
N ALA A 184 -28.90 -3.52 -22.50
CA ALA A 184 -29.84 -3.66 -23.62
C ALA A 184 -30.52 -2.34 -24.01
N ALA A 185 -30.74 -1.43 -23.05
CA ALA A 185 -31.31 -0.12 -23.31
C ALA A 185 -30.28 0.94 -23.74
N HIS A 186 -28.98 0.65 -23.64
CA HIS A 186 -27.91 1.57 -23.99
C HIS A 186 -27.67 1.57 -25.51
N THR A 187 -28.38 2.42 -26.23
CA THR A 187 -28.29 2.54 -27.70
C THR A 187 -27.42 3.71 -28.18
N GLY A 188 -26.54 4.23 -27.31
CA GLY A 188 -25.66 5.35 -27.63
C GLY A 188 -24.54 4.99 -28.63
N GLU A 189 -23.84 6.00 -29.15
CA GLU A 189 -22.61 5.79 -29.95
C GLU A 189 -21.45 5.27 -29.09
N GLU A 190 -21.43 5.62 -27.80
CA GLU A 190 -20.41 5.17 -26.85
C GLU A 190 -20.81 3.81 -26.25
N ARG A 191 -19.79 3.05 -25.81
CA ARG A 191 -20.03 1.80 -25.06
C ARG A 191 -20.51 2.15 -23.65
N LEU A 192 -21.40 1.32 -23.10
CA LEU A 192 -21.77 1.39 -21.69
C LEU A 192 -20.51 1.19 -20.83
N ARG A 193 -20.20 2.15 -19.96
CA ARG A 193 -19.05 2.11 -19.05
C ARG A 193 -19.51 1.70 -17.65
N VAL A 194 -18.99 0.58 -17.19
CA VAL A 194 -19.27 0.01 -15.86
C VAL A 194 -18.01 0.06 -15.01
N LEU A 195 -18.12 0.63 -13.82
CA LEU A 195 -17.09 0.58 -12.78
C LEU A 195 -17.56 -0.36 -11.67
N GLU A 196 -16.79 -1.39 -11.37
CA GLU A 196 -16.98 -2.18 -10.14
C GLU A 196 -15.95 -1.74 -9.10
N VAL A 197 -16.41 -1.41 -7.89
CA VAL A 197 -15.59 -0.93 -6.78
C VAL A 197 -15.57 -1.97 -5.67
N GLY A 198 -14.36 -2.39 -5.28
CA GLY A 198 -14.15 -3.41 -4.26
C GLY A 198 -14.66 -4.78 -4.70
N GLY A 199 -14.27 -5.22 -5.90
CA GLY A 199 -14.75 -6.47 -6.48
C GLY A 199 -14.29 -7.72 -5.74
N GLY A 200 -13.29 -7.63 -4.85
CA GLY A 200 -12.87 -8.71 -3.96
C GLY A 200 -12.52 -10.00 -4.71
N VAL A 201 -13.10 -11.11 -4.27
CA VAL A 201 -12.93 -12.43 -4.93
C VAL A 201 -13.65 -12.56 -6.28
N GLY A 202 -14.36 -11.52 -6.73
CA GLY A 202 -15.08 -11.52 -8.01
C GLY A 202 -16.43 -12.24 -7.96
N GLY A 203 -17.08 -12.29 -6.79
CA GLY A 203 -18.37 -12.96 -6.61
C GLY A 203 -19.47 -12.37 -7.50
N THR A 204 -19.60 -11.04 -7.50
CA THR A 204 -20.55 -10.31 -8.35
C THR A 204 -20.09 -10.24 -9.80
N THR A 205 -18.79 -10.02 -10.01
CA THR A 205 -18.14 -10.00 -11.33
C THR A 205 -18.42 -11.27 -12.13
N GLY A 206 -18.36 -12.44 -11.48
CA GLY A 206 -18.60 -13.74 -12.12
C GLY A 206 -20.01 -13.90 -12.69
N GLU A 207 -21.01 -13.21 -12.13
CA GLU A 207 -22.38 -13.19 -12.66
C GLU A 207 -22.57 -12.10 -13.73
N LEU A 208 -21.85 -10.97 -13.59
CA LEU A 208 -21.97 -9.83 -14.49
C LEU A 208 -21.25 -10.01 -15.81
N VAL A 209 -20.01 -10.49 -15.78
CA VAL A 209 -19.13 -10.57 -16.95
C VAL A 209 -19.74 -11.41 -18.07
N PRO A 210 -20.26 -12.63 -17.83
CA PRO A 210 -20.90 -13.42 -18.87
C PRO A 210 -22.12 -12.73 -19.49
N VAL A 211 -22.91 -12.04 -18.65
CA VAL A 211 -24.15 -11.37 -19.08
C VAL A 211 -23.84 -10.12 -19.92
N LEU A 212 -22.79 -9.38 -19.57
CA LEU A 212 -22.44 -8.13 -20.24
C LEU A 212 -21.57 -8.33 -21.48
N ALA A 213 -20.91 -9.49 -21.62
CA ALA A 213 -20.09 -9.83 -22.79
C ALA A 213 -20.83 -9.65 -24.12
N GLU A 214 -22.14 -9.96 -24.15
CA GLU A 214 -22.98 -9.87 -25.35
C GLU A 214 -23.20 -8.43 -25.85
N TYR A 215 -22.98 -7.44 -24.99
CA TYR A 215 -23.29 -6.02 -25.25
C TYR A 215 -22.03 -5.18 -25.57
N GLY A 216 -20.84 -5.77 -25.50
CA GLY A 216 -19.59 -5.07 -25.82
C GLY A 216 -19.31 -3.85 -24.91
N VAL A 217 -19.54 -4.01 -23.61
CA VAL A 217 -19.36 -2.95 -22.60
C VAL A 217 -17.88 -2.61 -22.36
N ASP A 218 -17.61 -1.46 -21.76
CA ASP A 218 -16.32 -1.14 -21.14
C ASP A 218 -16.44 -1.37 -19.63
N TYR A 219 -15.84 -2.45 -19.12
CA TYR A 219 -15.93 -2.83 -17.72
C TYR A 219 -14.58 -2.65 -17.04
N LEU A 220 -14.57 -1.86 -15.96
CA LEU A 220 -13.41 -1.67 -15.10
C LEU A 220 -13.66 -2.31 -13.74
N PHE A 221 -13.01 -3.45 -13.50
CA PHE A 221 -12.92 -4.08 -12.19
C PHE A 221 -11.88 -3.33 -11.34
N THR A 222 -12.25 -2.98 -10.11
CA THR A 222 -11.32 -2.33 -9.18
C THR A 222 -11.40 -2.89 -7.77
N ASP A 223 -10.27 -2.85 -7.08
CA ASP A 223 -10.18 -3.18 -5.66
C ASP A 223 -9.03 -2.36 -5.02
N ALA A 224 -9.14 -2.08 -3.72
CA ALA A 224 -8.09 -1.42 -2.95
C ALA A 224 -6.94 -2.39 -2.62
N SER A 225 -7.15 -3.70 -2.76
CA SER A 225 -6.17 -4.75 -2.52
C SER A 225 -5.51 -5.22 -3.82
N ALA A 226 -4.18 -5.23 -3.85
CA ALA A 226 -3.44 -5.82 -4.96
C ALA A 226 -3.65 -7.34 -5.06
N PHE A 227 -3.91 -8.01 -3.93
CA PHE A 227 -4.23 -9.44 -3.88
C PHE A 227 -5.49 -9.75 -4.70
N PHE A 228 -6.62 -9.11 -4.37
CA PHE A 228 -7.88 -9.34 -5.07
C PHE A 228 -7.83 -8.95 -6.55
N LEU A 229 -7.07 -7.91 -6.91
CA LEU A 229 -6.83 -7.57 -8.31
C LEU A 229 -6.10 -8.67 -9.07
N ASN A 230 -5.11 -9.32 -8.46
CA ASN A 230 -4.37 -10.40 -9.10
C ASN A 230 -5.24 -11.67 -9.22
N GLU A 231 -5.97 -12.03 -8.16
CA GLU A 231 -6.94 -13.12 -8.19
C GLU A 231 -8.01 -12.92 -9.28
N ALA A 232 -8.56 -11.70 -9.41
CA ALA A 232 -9.52 -11.38 -10.45
C ALA A 232 -8.91 -11.50 -11.86
N ARG A 233 -7.66 -11.07 -12.07
CA ARG A 233 -6.96 -11.20 -13.36
C ARG A 233 -6.76 -12.65 -13.76
N GLU A 234 -6.41 -13.51 -12.81
CA GLU A 234 -6.26 -14.94 -13.07
C GLU A 234 -7.63 -15.59 -13.34
N ARG A 235 -8.62 -15.31 -12.49
CA ARG A 235 -9.98 -15.88 -12.59
C ARG A 235 -10.70 -15.49 -13.87
N PHE A 236 -10.49 -14.27 -14.35
CA PHE A 236 -11.17 -13.71 -15.53
C PHE A 236 -10.22 -13.53 -16.73
N ALA A 237 -9.11 -14.28 -16.79
CA ALA A 237 -8.11 -14.18 -17.86
C ALA A 237 -8.70 -14.40 -19.27
N ASP A 238 -9.75 -15.22 -19.39
CA ASP A 238 -10.46 -15.49 -20.66
C ASP A 238 -11.29 -14.28 -21.15
N HIS A 239 -11.48 -13.26 -20.31
CA HIS A 239 -12.25 -12.06 -20.62
C HIS A 239 -11.32 -10.86 -20.84
N ALA A 240 -10.55 -10.87 -21.93
CA ALA A 240 -9.57 -9.83 -22.27
C ALA A 240 -10.13 -8.38 -22.37
N TRP A 241 -11.45 -8.21 -22.44
CA TRP A 241 -12.12 -6.91 -22.43
C TRP A 241 -12.37 -6.35 -21.02
N LEU A 242 -12.18 -7.16 -19.97
CA LEU A 242 -12.27 -6.75 -18.57
C LEU A 242 -10.99 -6.04 -18.15
N ARG A 243 -11.09 -4.74 -17.86
CA ARG A 243 -9.95 -3.94 -17.38
C ARG A 243 -9.86 -4.03 -15.86
N HIS A 244 -8.64 -3.95 -15.35
CA HIS A 244 -8.37 -4.03 -13.92
C HIS A 244 -7.52 -2.83 -13.48
N GLN A 245 -7.93 -2.17 -12.40
CA GLN A 245 -7.18 -1.04 -11.85
C GLN A 245 -7.32 -0.99 -10.32
N ARG A 246 -6.27 -0.60 -9.62
CA ARG A 246 -6.37 -0.31 -8.18
C ARG A 246 -7.20 0.95 -7.96
N PHE A 247 -8.16 0.87 -7.05
CA PHE A 247 -8.98 1.99 -6.65
C PHE A 247 -9.39 1.86 -5.18
N ASP A 248 -9.03 2.86 -4.38
CA ASP A 248 -9.49 3.05 -3.01
C ASP A 248 -10.57 4.14 -3.00
N VAL A 249 -11.79 3.77 -2.59
CA VAL A 249 -12.95 4.66 -2.56
C VAL A 249 -12.84 5.75 -1.48
N ASP A 250 -11.91 5.61 -0.53
CA ASP A 250 -11.64 6.63 0.49
C ASP A 250 -10.71 7.74 -0.01
N GLU A 251 -10.01 7.55 -1.12
CA GLU A 251 -9.09 8.51 -1.71
C GLU A 251 -9.74 9.32 -2.85
N ASP A 252 -9.13 10.43 -3.27
CA ASP A 252 -9.62 11.22 -4.41
C ASP A 252 -9.60 10.38 -5.70
N PRO A 253 -10.72 10.21 -6.43
CA PRO A 253 -10.70 9.44 -7.66
C PRO A 253 -9.77 10.03 -8.73
N ARG A 254 -9.58 11.35 -8.76
CA ARG A 254 -8.71 11.99 -9.76
C ARG A 254 -7.23 11.68 -9.54
N SER A 255 -6.77 11.61 -8.28
CA SER A 255 -5.39 11.19 -7.98
C SER A 255 -5.13 9.73 -8.36
N GLN A 256 -6.21 8.95 -8.51
CA GLN A 256 -6.21 7.56 -8.94
C GLN A 256 -6.60 7.40 -10.42
N HIS A 257 -6.47 8.46 -11.23
CA HIS A 257 -6.72 8.46 -12.68
C HIS A 257 -8.16 8.14 -13.11
N LEU A 258 -9.14 8.25 -12.21
CA LEU A 258 -10.56 8.15 -12.55
C LEU A 258 -11.16 9.55 -12.64
N LEU A 259 -11.69 9.87 -13.83
CA LEU A 259 -12.25 11.18 -14.11
C LEU A 259 -13.73 11.25 -13.73
N PRO A 260 -14.22 12.42 -13.27
CA PRO A 260 -15.65 12.66 -13.08
C PRO A 260 -16.45 12.39 -14.35
N HIS A 261 -17.73 12.02 -14.20
CA HIS A 261 -18.66 11.83 -15.32
C HIS A 261 -18.13 10.86 -16.39
N THR A 262 -17.51 9.78 -15.96
CA THR A 262 -16.94 8.77 -16.86
C THR A 262 -17.84 7.56 -17.00
N PHE A 263 -18.50 7.13 -15.93
CA PHE A 263 -19.18 5.83 -15.87
C PHE A 263 -20.71 5.98 -15.92
N ASP A 264 -21.36 5.09 -16.64
CA ASP A 264 -22.82 4.99 -16.70
C ASP A 264 -23.38 4.24 -15.48
N VAL A 265 -22.64 3.23 -15.02
CA VAL A 265 -23.01 2.37 -13.89
C VAL A 265 -21.82 2.20 -12.96
N VAL A 266 -22.05 2.33 -11.67
CA VAL A 266 -21.10 1.96 -10.61
C VAL A 266 -21.73 0.82 -9.81
N VAL A 267 -20.99 -0.28 -9.65
CA VAL A 267 -21.37 -1.46 -8.87
C VAL A 267 -20.48 -1.58 -7.64
N CYS A 268 -21.06 -1.80 -6.46
CA CYS A 268 -20.30 -2.08 -5.23
C CYS A 268 -20.97 -3.24 -4.49
N ALA A 269 -20.26 -4.32 -4.20
CA ALA A 269 -20.86 -5.47 -3.49
C ALA A 269 -20.09 -5.71 -2.20
N ASN A 270 -20.75 -5.49 -1.07
CA ASN A 270 -20.18 -5.64 0.26
C ASN A 270 -18.86 -4.84 0.40
N THR A 271 -18.90 -3.57 0.00
CA THR A 271 -17.70 -2.71 -0.09
C THR A 271 -17.86 -1.41 0.68
N LEU A 272 -19.03 -0.78 0.61
CA LEU A 272 -19.22 0.59 1.11
C LEU A 272 -19.23 0.65 2.63
N HIS A 273 -19.60 -0.45 3.30
CA HIS A 273 -19.44 -0.56 4.75
C HIS A 273 -17.97 -0.63 5.20
N ALA A 274 -17.02 -1.00 4.34
CA ALA A 274 -15.61 -1.00 4.69
C ALA A 274 -14.96 0.40 4.57
N ALA A 275 -15.61 1.34 3.87
CA ALA A 275 -15.14 2.72 3.75
C ALA A 275 -15.08 3.41 5.12
N ALA A 276 -14.06 4.23 5.34
CA ALA A 276 -13.94 5.03 6.56
C ALA A 276 -15.14 5.97 6.75
N ASP A 277 -15.64 6.52 5.65
CA ASP A 277 -16.83 7.37 5.62
C ASP A 277 -17.73 6.99 4.43
N ALA A 278 -18.85 6.35 4.73
CA ALA A 278 -19.79 5.90 3.69
C ALA A 278 -20.43 7.08 2.93
N ASP A 279 -20.60 8.23 3.58
CA ASP A 279 -21.18 9.43 2.96
C ASP A 279 -20.20 10.05 1.97
N ALA A 280 -18.93 10.16 2.36
CA ALA A 280 -17.87 10.63 1.47
C ALA A 280 -17.66 9.67 0.29
N ALA A 281 -17.67 8.35 0.54
CA ALA A 281 -17.55 7.33 -0.48
C ALA A 281 -18.66 7.46 -1.55
N VAL A 282 -19.94 7.53 -1.14
CA VAL A 282 -21.06 7.72 -2.09
C VAL A 282 -20.93 9.05 -2.83
N GLY A 283 -20.45 10.12 -2.18
CA GLY A 283 -20.17 11.39 -2.84
C GLY A 283 -19.14 11.28 -3.98
N ARG A 284 -18.06 10.53 -3.77
CA ARG A 284 -17.03 10.27 -4.80
C ARG A 284 -17.56 9.39 -5.93
N LEU A 285 -18.32 8.35 -5.62
CA LEU A 285 -18.94 7.51 -6.65
C LEU A 285 -19.97 8.27 -7.48
N ARG A 286 -20.75 9.15 -6.83
CA ARG A 286 -21.64 10.09 -7.51
C ARG A 286 -20.85 11.00 -8.46
N GLU A 287 -19.67 11.48 -8.08
CA GLU A 287 -18.83 12.31 -8.95
C GLU A 287 -18.41 11.58 -10.24
N LEU A 288 -18.04 10.30 -10.12
CA LEU A 288 -17.64 9.44 -11.24
C LEU A 288 -18.78 9.11 -12.21
N LEU A 289 -20.03 9.04 -11.72
CA LEU A 289 -21.21 8.75 -12.54
C LEU A 289 -21.56 9.90 -13.48
N VAL A 290 -21.98 9.61 -14.71
CA VAL A 290 -22.61 10.60 -15.61
C VAL A 290 -23.99 11.03 -15.08
N PRO A 291 -24.55 12.17 -15.55
CA PRO A 291 -25.92 12.54 -15.22
C PRO A 291 -26.93 11.48 -15.69
N GLY A 292 -27.75 10.98 -14.76
CA GLY A 292 -28.67 9.86 -15.01
C GLY A 292 -28.04 8.47 -14.83
N GLY A 293 -26.76 8.39 -14.47
CA GLY A 293 -26.06 7.14 -14.19
C GLY A 293 -26.63 6.40 -12.97
N GLN A 294 -26.38 5.09 -12.90
CA GLN A 294 -26.92 4.22 -11.87
C GLN A 294 -25.83 3.86 -10.84
N LEU A 295 -26.11 4.08 -9.56
CA LEU A 295 -25.36 3.47 -8.47
C LEU A 295 -26.10 2.20 -8.03
N VAL A 296 -25.43 1.06 -8.11
CA VAL A 296 -25.95 -0.25 -7.71
C VAL A 296 -25.05 -0.81 -6.64
N PHE A 297 -25.59 -1.11 -5.46
CA PHE A 297 -24.76 -1.69 -4.41
C PHE A 297 -25.49 -2.72 -3.55
N VAL A 298 -24.75 -3.71 -3.08
CA VAL A 298 -25.24 -4.77 -2.18
C VAL A 298 -24.60 -4.58 -0.81
N GLU A 299 -25.43 -4.50 0.23
CA GLU A 299 -24.95 -4.27 1.59
C GLU A 299 -25.75 -5.04 2.63
N ASN A 300 -25.11 -5.36 3.75
CA ASN A 300 -25.84 -5.76 4.94
C ASN A 300 -26.47 -4.51 5.55
N THR A 301 -27.76 -4.58 5.85
CA THR A 301 -28.55 -3.46 6.39
C THR A 301 -29.11 -3.76 7.77
N ARG A 302 -28.71 -4.87 8.38
CA ARG A 302 -29.05 -5.23 9.75
C ARG A 302 -27.86 -4.94 10.66
N ASP A 303 -28.06 -3.97 11.55
CA ASP A 303 -27.06 -3.61 12.56
C ASP A 303 -26.75 -4.81 13.47
N GLU A 304 -27.76 -5.38 14.13
CA GLU A 304 -27.55 -6.55 14.99
C GLU A 304 -27.66 -7.87 14.20
N ASN A 305 -26.57 -8.22 13.51
CA ASN A 305 -26.39 -9.51 12.82
C ASN A 305 -25.43 -10.40 13.64
N LEU A 306 -25.98 -11.22 14.53
CA LEU A 306 -25.21 -11.97 15.52
C LEU A 306 -24.23 -13.00 14.92
N PRO A 307 -24.56 -13.68 13.81
CA PRO A 307 -23.60 -14.53 13.10
C PRO A 307 -22.33 -13.80 12.65
N LEU A 308 -22.44 -12.55 12.17
CA LEU A 308 -21.26 -11.79 11.74
C LEU A 308 -20.39 -11.35 12.92
N LEU A 309 -21.00 -11.05 14.07
CA LEU A 309 -20.28 -10.67 15.30
C LEU A 309 -19.33 -11.75 15.82
N VAL A 310 -19.53 -13.00 15.43
CA VAL A 310 -18.65 -14.14 15.77
C VAL A 310 -17.82 -14.62 14.58
N SER A 311 -17.83 -13.89 13.45
CA SER A 311 -17.15 -14.28 12.22
C SER A 311 -16.67 -13.08 11.39
N MET A 312 -17.38 -12.69 10.33
CA MET A 312 -16.91 -11.76 9.30
C MET A 312 -16.75 -10.32 9.80
N GLU A 313 -17.42 -9.92 10.89
CA GLU A 313 -17.28 -8.55 11.40
C GLU A 313 -15.86 -8.24 11.90
N PHE A 314 -15.06 -9.28 12.21
CA PHE A 314 -13.62 -9.13 12.47
C PHE A 314 -12.84 -8.62 11.26
N LEU A 315 -13.31 -8.88 10.03
CA LEU A 315 -12.69 -8.37 8.81
C LEU A 315 -13.01 -6.88 8.63
N GLU A 316 -14.25 -6.49 8.97
CA GLU A 316 -14.72 -5.11 8.82
C GLU A 316 -14.05 -4.15 9.80
N VAL A 317 -13.75 -4.62 11.01
CA VAL A 317 -12.99 -3.84 12.00
C VAL A 317 -11.47 -3.94 11.83
N ALA A 318 -10.98 -4.73 10.87
CA ALA A 318 -9.55 -4.82 10.55
C ALA A 318 -9.09 -3.64 9.67
N GLY A 319 -10.02 -2.88 9.09
CA GLY A 319 -9.76 -1.72 8.24
C GLY A 319 -9.49 -0.42 8.99
N ARG A 320 -9.70 0.70 8.29
CA ARG A 320 -9.55 2.05 8.84
C ARG A 320 -10.64 2.36 9.87
N ALA A 321 -10.34 3.25 10.82
CA ALA A 321 -11.34 3.72 11.77
C ALA A 321 -12.46 4.48 11.05
N TRP A 322 -13.72 4.18 11.38
CA TRP A 322 -14.85 4.92 10.83
C TRP A 322 -14.84 6.38 11.31
N THR A 323 -15.20 7.30 10.42
CA THR A 323 -15.32 8.73 10.69
C THR A 323 -16.75 9.26 10.56
N ASP A 324 -17.71 8.38 10.25
CA ASP A 324 -19.12 8.71 10.10
C ASP A 324 -19.97 8.34 11.33
N THR A 325 -21.28 8.19 11.15
CA THR A 325 -22.23 7.86 12.24
C THR A 325 -21.84 6.61 13.03
N ARG A 326 -21.18 5.63 12.40
CA ARG A 326 -20.77 4.36 13.02
C ARG A 326 -19.77 4.55 14.15
N ALA A 327 -18.89 5.55 14.03
CA ALA A 327 -17.92 5.90 15.05
C ALA A 327 -18.57 6.20 16.41
N HIS A 328 -19.77 6.78 16.39
CA HIS A 328 -20.48 7.23 17.59
C HIS A 328 -21.56 6.24 18.05
N THR A 329 -22.22 5.54 17.13
CA THR A 329 -23.26 4.56 17.45
C THR A 329 -22.66 3.22 17.88
N GLY A 330 -21.42 2.93 17.47
CA GLY A 330 -20.80 1.61 17.61
C GLY A 330 -21.42 0.59 16.64
N GLN A 331 -22.02 1.06 15.55
CA GLN A 331 -22.52 0.25 14.44
C GLN A 331 -21.38 -0.19 13.52
N SER A 332 -21.58 -1.26 12.75
CA SER A 332 -20.59 -1.75 11.77
C SER A 332 -21.17 -1.61 10.36
N PHE A 333 -22.46 -1.93 10.23
CA PHE A 333 -23.24 -1.74 9.03
C PHE A 333 -24.26 -0.60 9.22
N LEU A 334 -24.49 0.16 8.15
CA LEU A 334 -25.58 1.14 8.13
C LEU A 334 -26.91 0.42 7.88
N THR A 335 -27.94 0.84 8.60
CA THR A 335 -29.29 0.31 8.45
C THR A 335 -29.94 0.79 7.15
N HIS A 336 -30.99 0.09 6.72
CA HIS A 336 -31.79 0.49 5.55
C HIS A 336 -32.22 1.98 5.58
N PRO A 337 -32.80 2.52 6.68
CA PRO A 337 -33.13 3.95 6.76
C PRO A 337 -31.92 4.88 6.61
N GLN A 338 -30.78 4.52 7.19
CA GLN A 338 -29.54 5.31 7.09
C GLN A 338 -29.01 5.35 5.66
N TRP A 339 -29.03 4.22 4.95
CA TRP A 339 -28.68 4.19 3.51
C TRP A 339 -29.63 5.05 2.68
N ARG A 340 -30.94 4.97 2.91
CA ARG A 340 -31.92 5.82 2.19
C ARG A 340 -31.72 7.31 2.45
N GLU A 341 -31.44 7.69 3.70
CA GLU A 341 -31.16 9.08 4.06
C GLU A 341 -29.88 9.57 3.38
N LEU A 342 -28.81 8.78 3.44
CA LEU A 342 -27.53 9.07 2.81
C LEU A 342 -27.70 9.27 1.29
N LEU A 343 -28.36 8.35 0.59
CA LEU A 343 -28.67 8.50 -0.83
C LEU A 343 -29.49 9.77 -1.12
N GLY A 344 -30.46 10.08 -0.26
CA GLY A 344 -31.26 11.31 -0.35
C GLY A 344 -30.41 12.58 -0.26
N ARG A 345 -29.42 12.63 0.64
CA ARG A 345 -28.48 13.77 0.77
C ARG A 345 -27.66 13.99 -0.50
N HIS A 346 -27.35 12.92 -1.23
CA HIS A 346 -26.66 12.96 -2.52
C HIS A 346 -27.58 13.22 -3.72
N GLY A 347 -28.86 13.51 -3.48
CA GLY A 347 -29.83 13.81 -4.53
C GLY A 347 -30.17 12.61 -5.40
N ALA A 348 -30.02 11.39 -4.88
CA ALA A 348 -30.44 10.19 -5.56
C ALA A 348 -31.96 10.22 -5.78
N SER A 349 -32.39 9.86 -6.98
CA SER A 349 -33.80 9.67 -7.31
C SER A 349 -34.03 8.21 -7.68
N ASP A 350 -35.31 7.83 -7.79
CA ASP A 350 -35.67 6.53 -8.33
C ASP A 350 -35.13 5.33 -7.52
N VAL A 351 -34.81 5.56 -6.24
CA VAL A 351 -34.17 4.59 -5.34
C VAL A 351 -35.11 3.43 -5.03
N ILE A 352 -34.67 2.22 -5.35
CA ILE A 352 -35.27 0.99 -4.87
C ILE A 352 -34.25 0.21 -4.02
N SER A 353 -34.78 -0.61 -3.13
CA SER A 353 -34.03 -1.56 -2.29
C SER A 353 -34.76 -2.89 -2.38
N LEU A 354 -34.03 -3.97 -2.62
CA LEU A 354 -34.58 -5.32 -2.68
C LEU A 354 -33.73 -6.23 -1.80
N PRO A 355 -34.29 -7.30 -1.22
CA PRO A 355 -35.70 -7.70 -1.22
C PRO A 355 -36.66 -6.70 -0.56
N GLU A 356 -37.93 -6.71 -0.97
CA GLU A 356 -38.99 -5.96 -0.28
C GLU A 356 -39.44 -6.72 0.98
N ALA A 357 -40.09 -6.04 1.92
CA ALA A 357 -40.42 -6.63 3.23
C ALA A 357 -41.29 -7.91 3.16
N GLN A 358 -42.05 -8.11 2.09
CA GLN A 358 -42.84 -9.32 1.86
C GLN A 358 -42.05 -10.50 1.30
N ASP A 359 -40.86 -10.26 0.75
CA ASP A 359 -40.03 -11.28 0.14
C ASP A 359 -39.32 -12.09 1.23
N ALA A 360 -39.30 -13.42 1.10
CA ALA A 360 -38.69 -14.31 2.10
C ALA A 360 -37.21 -13.94 2.39
N LEU A 361 -36.48 -13.52 1.35
CA LEU A 361 -35.07 -13.14 1.47
C LEU A 361 -34.85 -11.87 2.33
N ALA A 362 -35.87 -11.05 2.59
CA ALA A 362 -35.73 -9.89 3.47
C ALA A 362 -35.32 -10.26 4.91
N LEU A 363 -35.58 -11.50 5.32
CA LEU A 363 -35.16 -12.02 6.63
C LEU A 363 -33.63 -12.09 6.80
N THR A 364 -32.86 -12.15 5.71
CA THR A 364 -31.40 -12.31 5.75
C THR A 364 -30.68 -11.02 6.14
N GLY A 365 -31.34 -9.87 5.97
CA GLY A 365 -30.79 -8.55 6.30
C GLY A 365 -29.76 -8.04 5.29
N GLN A 366 -29.70 -8.62 4.08
CA GLN A 366 -28.88 -8.10 2.98
C GLN A 366 -29.78 -7.50 1.90
N GLU A 367 -29.41 -6.33 1.39
CA GLU A 367 -30.20 -5.61 0.40
C GLU A 367 -29.32 -5.16 -0.77
N VAL A 368 -29.89 -5.20 -1.97
CA VAL A 368 -29.38 -4.47 -3.14
C VAL A 368 -30.13 -3.15 -3.28
N PHE A 369 -29.40 -2.06 -3.40
CA PHE A 369 -29.91 -0.73 -3.72
C PHE A 369 -29.60 -0.41 -5.18
N ILE A 370 -30.59 0.16 -5.86
CA ILE A 370 -30.43 0.70 -7.22
C ILE A 370 -30.95 2.13 -7.19
N ALA A 371 -30.06 3.08 -7.46
CA ALA A 371 -30.34 4.51 -7.37
C ALA A 371 -29.91 5.24 -8.65
N THR A 372 -30.72 6.18 -9.12
CA THR A 372 -30.35 7.07 -10.22
C THR A 372 -29.72 8.34 -9.66
N MET A 373 -28.52 8.67 -10.12
CA MET A 373 -27.78 9.84 -9.66
C MET A 373 -27.90 11.00 -10.65
N LYS A 374 -27.80 12.24 -10.14
CA LYS A 374 -27.67 13.47 -10.95
C LYS A 374 -28.84 13.69 -11.93
N THR A 375 -30.09 13.38 -11.54
CA THR A 375 -31.28 13.64 -12.38
C THR A 375 -31.66 15.11 -12.50
N ASP A 376 -31.01 15.98 -11.74
CA ASP A 376 -31.09 17.44 -11.82
C ASP A 376 -30.23 18.02 -12.97
N ARG A 377 -29.51 17.17 -13.71
CA ARG A 377 -28.51 17.55 -14.72
C ARG A 377 -28.71 16.78 -16.01
N HIS A 378 -28.25 17.38 -17.12
CA HIS A 378 -28.22 16.73 -18.42
C HIS A 378 -26.82 16.17 -18.70
N HIS A 379 -26.77 14.94 -19.21
CA HIS A 379 -25.54 14.34 -19.70
C HIS A 379 -25.10 15.05 -20.99
N VAL A 380 -23.83 15.41 -21.06
CA VAL A 380 -23.22 16.05 -22.22
C VAL A 380 -21.97 15.25 -22.62
N PRO A 381 -22.06 14.39 -23.65
CA PRO A 381 -20.93 13.62 -24.12
C PRO A 381 -19.81 14.53 -24.63
N VAL A 382 -18.57 14.27 -24.20
CA VAL A 382 -17.40 15.05 -24.61
C VAL A 382 -17.21 15.04 -26.13
N GLY A 383 -17.47 13.90 -26.78
CA GLY A 383 -17.39 13.79 -28.23
C GLY A 383 -18.35 14.74 -28.97
N GLU A 384 -19.58 14.90 -28.47
CA GLU A 384 -20.56 15.83 -29.03
C GLU A 384 -20.13 17.29 -28.83
N LEU A 385 -19.58 17.61 -27.66
CA LEU A 385 -19.05 18.93 -27.34
C LEU A 385 -17.89 19.31 -28.28
N ALA A 386 -16.94 18.40 -28.48
CA ALA A 386 -15.79 18.60 -29.36
C ALA A 386 -16.23 18.77 -30.83
N ARG A 387 -17.14 17.91 -31.33
CA ARG A 387 -17.70 18.04 -32.69
C ARG A 387 -18.43 19.37 -32.88
N THR A 388 -19.25 19.77 -31.92
CA THR A 388 -19.99 21.04 -31.98
C THR A 388 -19.03 22.22 -31.97
N ALA A 389 -17.98 22.19 -31.14
CA ALA A 389 -16.94 23.21 -31.11
C ALA A 389 -16.19 23.32 -32.44
N ALA A 390 -15.83 22.20 -33.06
CA ALA A 390 -15.16 22.15 -34.37
C ALA A 390 -15.97 22.79 -35.51
N THR A 391 -17.31 22.83 -35.41
CA THR A 391 -18.15 23.55 -36.38
C THR A 391 -18.19 25.06 -36.18
N ARG A 392 -17.75 25.57 -35.03
CA ARG A 392 -17.87 26.98 -34.64
C ARG A 392 -16.53 27.68 -34.38
N LEU A 393 -15.46 26.93 -34.18
CA LEU A 393 -14.14 27.43 -33.82
C LEU A 393 -13.09 26.95 -34.83
N PRO A 394 -12.07 27.77 -35.16
CA PRO A 394 -10.89 27.31 -35.88
C PRO A 394 -10.14 26.20 -35.13
N GLU A 395 -9.44 25.33 -35.86
CA GLU A 395 -8.73 24.16 -35.29
C GLU A 395 -7.78 24.52 -34.15
N TYR A 396 -7.01 25.61 -34.28
CA TYR A 396 -6.07 26.07 -33.24
C TYR A 396 -6.73 26.58 -31.96
N MET A 397 -8.05 26.78 -31.96
CA MET A 397 -8.83 27.16 -30.77
C MET A 397 -9.53 25.96 -30.11
N LEU A 398 -9.44 24.76 -30.70
CA LEU A 398 -10.05 23.57 -30.13
C LEU A 398 -9.21 23.06 -28.95
N PRO A 399 -9.80 22.91 -27.74
CA PRO A 399 -9.12 22.29 -26.61
C PRO A 399 -8.69 20.86 -26.91
N SER A 400 -7.47 20.50 -26.51
CA SER A 400 -6.95 19.13 -26.55
C SER A 400 -7.48 18.25 -25.43
N VAL A 401 -7.97 18.85 -24.34
CA VAL A 401 -8.52 18.17 -23.16
C VAL A 401 -9.88 18.77 -22.82
N TRP A 402 -10.85 17.89 -22.61
CA TRP A 402 -12.20 18.25 -22.19
C TRP A 402 -12.54 17.50 -20.90
N GLN A 403 -13.02 18.22 -19.90
CA GLN A 403 -13.51 17.62 -18.66
C GLN A 403 -14.85 18.27 -18.30
N VAL A 404 -15.87 17.44 -18.13
CA VAL A 404 -17.19 17.86 -17.63
C VAL A 404 -17.18 17.71 -16.12
N VAL A 405 -17.66 18.73 -15.40
CA VAL A 405 -17.69 18.73 -13.92
C VAL A 405 -19.05 19.20 -13.42
N ASP A 406 -19.40 18.81 -12.20
CA ASP A 406 -20.67 19.23 -11.58
C ASP A 406 -20.71 20.74 -11.33
N SER A 407 -19.59 21.33 -10.95
CA SER A 407 -19.48 22.76 -10.73
C SER A 407 -18.04 23.19 -10.89
N LEU A 408 -17.83 24.42 -11.38
CA LEU A 408 -16.51 25.02 -11.36
C LEU A 408 -16.10 25.29 -9.90
N PRO A 409 -14.90 24.85 -9.48
CA PRO A 409 -14.43 25.08 -8.13
C PRO A 409 -14.27 26.58 -7.89
N ARG A 410 -14.51 27.00 -6.65
CA ARG A 410 -14.43 28.41 -6.25
C ARG A 410 -13.49 28.55 -5.06
N THR A 411 -12.71 29.61 -5.07
CA THR A 411 -11.91 30.09 -3.93
C THR A 411 -12.83 30.57 -2.80
N ALA A 412 -12.29 30.75 -1.59
CA ALA A 412 -13.03 31.32 -0.45
C ALA A 412 -13.71 32.68 -0.76
N ASN A 413 -13.17 33.43 -1.72
CA ASN A 413 -13.72 34.71 -2.19
C ASN A 413 -14.78 34.56 -3.29
N GLY A 414 -15.23 33.34 -3.61
CA GLY A 414 -16.27 33.06 -4.60
C GLY A 414 -15.82 33.15 -6.07
N LYS A 415 -14.54 33.42 -6.35
CA LYS A 415 -13.97 33.41 -7.70
C LYS A 415 -13.62 32.00 -8.14
N THR A 416 -13.67 31.70 -9.44
CA THR A 416 -13.22 30.41 -9.99
C THR A 416 -11.78 30.10 -9.56
N ASP A 417 -11.60 28.94 -8.95
CA ASP A 417 -10.30 28.46 -8.53
C ASP A 417 -9.54 27.85 -9.72
N ARG A 418 -8.82 28.72 -10.43
CA ARG A 418 -8.02 28.32 -11.59
C ARG A 418 -6.81 27.48 -11.19
N ALA A 419 -6.33 27.57 -9.95
CA ALA A 419 -5.21 26.75 -9.49
C ALA A 419 -5.66 25.30 -9.33
N LEU A 420 -6.81 25.08 -8.70
CA LEU A 420 -7.42 23.76 -8.58
C LEU A 420 -7.82 23.18 -9.95
N LEU A 421 -8.39 24.00 -10.86
CA LEU A 421 -8.65 23.54 -12.22
C LEU A 421 -7.37 23.12 -12.97
N ARG A 422 -6.25 23.81 -12.73
CA ARG A 422 -4.97 23.45 -13.34
C ARG A 422 -4.41 22.15 -12.79
N SER A 423 -4.60 21.85 -11.51
CA SER A 423 -4.20 20.56 -10.95
C SER A 423 -5.04 19.40 -11.47
N TRP A 424 -6.24 19.65 -12.02
CA TRP A 424 -7.07 18.63 -12.68
C TRP A 424 -6.67 18.33 -14.13
N LEU A 425 -5.83 19.16 -14.75
CA LEU A 425 -5.33 18.85 -16.09
C LEU A 425 -4.51 17.57 -16.02
N PRO A 426 -4.65 16.66 -17.02
CA PRO A 426 -3.72 15.56 -17.16
C PRO A 426 -2.32 16.14 -17.15
N ARG A 427 -1.48 15.70 -16.22
CA ARG A 427 -0.03 15.90 -16.36
C ARG A 427 0.30 15.27 -17.70
N GLU A 428 0.77 16.08 -18.65
CA GLU A 428 1.02 15.65 -20.03
C GLU A 428 1.51 14.21 -20.05
N SER A 429 0.70 13.32 -20.60
CA SER A 429 1.16 12.01 -21.04
C SER A 429 2.41 12.28 -21.86
N ALA A 430 3.50 11.58 -21.53
CA ALA A 430 4.78 11.73 -22.19
C ALA A 430 4.61 11.78 -23.73
N PRO A 431 5.48 12.51 -24.45
CA PRO A 431 5.47 12.47 -25.90
C PRO A 431 5.45 11.02 -26.36
N VAL A 432 4.65 10.72 -27.38
CA VAL A 432 4.67 9.41 -28.06
C VAL A 432 6.10 9.15 -28.50
N VAL A 433 6.83 8.37 -27.69
CA VAL A 433 8.11 7.80 -28.08
C VAL A 433 7.77 6.79 -29.17
N VAL A 434 8.35 7.00 -30.34
CA VAL A 434 8.22 6.08 -31.48
C VAL A 434 8.55 4.67 -30.99
N GLU A 435 7.59 3.73 -31.08
CA GLU A 435 7.77 2.32 -30.73
C GLU A 435 8.84 1.67 -31.65
N GLU A 436 10.12 1.79 -31.27
CA GLU A 436 11.20 1.08 -31.94
C GLU A 436 11.24 -0.39 -31.50
N ARG A 437 10.92 -1.28 -32.44
CA ARG A 437 10.95 -2.72 -32.20
C ARG A 437 12.36 -3.23 -31.84
N PRO A 438 12.47 -4.29 -31.01
CA PRO A 438 13.71 -5.03 -30.80
C PRO A 438 14.42 -5.37 -32.12
N LYS A 439 15.75 -5.21 -32.20
CA LYS A 439 16.50 -5.26 -33.47
C LYS A 439 17.05 -6.64 -33.83
N ASP A 440 17.18 -7.56 -32.87
CA ASP A 440 17.72 -8.90 -33.08
C ASP A 440 17.15 -9.94 -32.10
N GLU A 441 17.55 -11.21 -32.24
CA GLU A 441 17.05 -12.33 -31.43
C GLU A 441 17.32 -12.16 -29.92
N LEU A 442 18.45 -11.53 -29.55
CA LEU A 442 18.78 -11.26 -28.16
C LEU A 442 17.82 -10.22 -27.57
N GLU A 443 17.58 -9.12 -28.28
CA GLU A 443 16.64 -8.09 -27.83
C GLU A 443 15.19 -8.59 -27.82
N ASN A 444 14.79 -9.43 -28.78
CA ASN A 444 13.46 -10.05 -28.77
C ASN A 444 13.30 -11.00 -27.57
N GLY A 445 14.29 -11.86 -27.29
CA GLY A 445 14.24 -12.75 -26.13
C GLY A 445 14.24 -12.00 -24.79
N LEU A 446 14.92 -10.85 -24.70
CA LEU A 446 14.87 -9.98 -23.52
C LEU A 446 13.52 -9.25 -23.40
N ALA A 447 12.96 -8.76 -24.51
CA ALA A 447 11.66 -8.10 -24.54
C ALA A 447 10.53 -9.07 -24.14
N ASP A 448 10.55 -10.30 -24.65
CA ASP A 448 9.61 -11.37 -24.27
C ASP A 448 9.75 -11.72 -22.79
N LEU A 449 11.00 -11.86 -22.30
CA LEU A 449 11.27 -12.08 -20.88
C LEU A 449 10.70 -10.95 -20.02
N TRP A 450 10.80 -9.70 -20.46
CA TRP A 450 10.25 -8.55 -19.75
C TRP A 450 8.73 -8.49 -19.83
N ALA A 451 8.13 -8.75 -20.99
CA ALA A 451 6.68 -8.83 -21.15
C ALA A 451 6.08 -9.88 -20.20
N GLU A 452 6.72 -11.06 -20.10
CA GLU A 452 6.34 -12.11 -19.15
C GLU A 452 6.51 -11.71 -17.69
N LEU A 453 7.58 -10.99 -17.35
CA LEU A 453 7.90 -10.61 -15.97
C LEU A 453 7.05 -9.44 -15.49
N LEU A 454 6.84 -8.44 -16.34
CA LEU A 454 6.13 -7.20 -16.05
C LEU A 454 4.62 -7.30 -16.35
N ALA A 455 4.18 -8.42 -16.92
CA ALA A 455 2.80 -8.66 -17.32
C ALA A 455 2.23 -7.56 -18.25
N VAL A 456 3.05 -7.10 -19.19
CA VAL A 456 2.69 -6.12 -20.23
C VAL A 456 2.60 -6.80 -21.59
N GLU A 457 1.69 -6.35 -22.46
CA GLU A 457 1.42 -7.02 -23.75
C GLU A 457 2.65 -7.02 -24.68
N ARG A 458 3.40 -5.91 -24.71
CA ARG A 458 4.62 -5.75 -25.51
C ARG A 458 5.61 -4.81 -24.82
N VAL A 459 6.90 -5.09 -25.02
CA VAL A 459 8.02 -4.25 -24.58
C VAL A 459 8.80 -3.80 -25.80
N SER A 460 8.90 -2.48 -25.98
CA SER A 460 9.73 -1.83 -26.99
C SER A 460 11.19 -1.82 -26.55
N ARG A 461 12.10 -1.66 -27.51
CA ARG A 461 13.54 -1.72 -27.28
C ARG A 461 14.07 -0.69 -26.26
N ASN A 462 13.41 0.46 -26.20
CA ASN A 462 13.80 1.60 -25.39
C ASN A 462 12.86 1.84 -24.20
N ASP A 463 11.90 0.94 -23.96
CA ASP A 463 11.06 1.05 -22.77
C ASP A 463 11.92 0.86 -21.52
N ASP A 464 11.71 1.73 -20.54
CA ASP A 464 12.35 1.63 -19.23
C ASP A 464 11.63 0.55 -18.42
N PHE A 465 12.39 -0.45 -17.97
CA PHE A 465 11.91 -1.57 -17.16
C PHE A 465 11.11 -1.11 -15.95
N PHE A 466 11.56 -0.04 -15.29
CA PHE A 466 10.93 0.45 -14.07
C PHE A 466 9.69 1.31 -14.37
N ASP A 467 9.68 2.04 -15.49
CA ASP A 467 8.48 2.77 -15.95
C ASP A 467 7.35 1.81 -16.34
N LEU A 468 7.71 0.63 -16.85
CA LEU A 468 6.78 -0.47 -17.13
C LEU A 468 6.32 -1.23 -15.88
N GLY A 469 6.62 -0.72 -14.67
CA GLY A 469 6.21 -1.34 -13.40
C GLY A 469 7.22 -2.34 -12.84
N GLY A 470 8.41 -2.43 -13.41
CA GLY A 470 9.51 -3.19 -12.86
C GLY A 470 10.01 -2.63 -11.53
N ASP A 471 10.57 -3.51 -10.70
CA ASP A 471 11.22 -3.18 -9.44
C ASP A 471 12.45 -4.10 -9.23
N SER A 472 13.16 -3.94 -8.11
CA SER A 472 14.33 -4.77 -7.79
C SER A 472 14.02 -6.26 -7.66
N LEU A 473 12.78 -6.62 -7.30
CA LEU A 473 12.32 -8.00 -7.23
C LEU A 473 12.11 -8.58 -8.64
N LEU A 474 11.54 -7.80 -9.55
CA LEU A 474 11.39 -8.18 -10.95
C LEU A 474 12.74 -8.26 -11.64
N VAL A 475 13.72 -7.42 -11.27
CA VAL A 475 15.12 -7.59 -11.68
C VAL A 475 15.72 -8.88 -11.10
N ALA A 476 15.44 -9.23 -9.84
CA ALA A 476 15.92 -10.47 -9.24
C ALA A 476 15.36 -11.72 -9.95
N ARG A 477 14.06 -11.73 -10.21
CA ARG A 477 13.38 -12.77 -11.00
C ARG A 477 13.87 -12.79 -12.44
N MET A 478 14.13 -11.62 -13.03
CA MET A 478 14.74 -11.48 -14.35
C MET A 478 16.10 -12.14 -14.39
N VAL A 479 16.98 -11.93 -13.41
CA VAL A 479 18.32 -12.54 -13.38
C VAL A 479 18.24 -14.07 -13.36
N GLY A 480 17.35 -14.65 -12.54
CA GLY A 480 17.14 -16.10 -12.50
C GLY A 480 16.77 -16.64 -13.88
N ARG A 481 15.75 -16.05 -14.51
CA ARG A 481 15.32 -16.45 -15.86
C ARG A 481 16.32 -16.10 -16.96
N LEU A 482 17.08 -15.03 -16.80
CA LEU A 482 18.10 -14.59 -17.73
C LEU A 482 19.25 -15.61 -17.76
N ARG A 483 19.68 -16.11 -16.59
CA ARG A 483 20.67 -17.19 -16.46
C ARG A 483 20.20 -18.49 -17.13
N GLU A 484 18.92 -18.81 -17.05
CA GLU A 484 18.32 -20.00 -17.66
C GLU A 484 18.17 -19.88 -19.19
N ARG A 485 17.70 -18.72 -19.68
CA ARG A 485 17.29 -18.53 -21.08
C ARG A 485 18.39 -17.95 -21.96
N VAL A 486 19.39 -17.28 -21.39
CA VAL A 486 20.47 -16.63 -22.12
C VAL A 486 21.79 -17.26 -21.70
N PRO A 487 22.40 -18.14 -22.53
CA PRO A 487 23.64 -18.82 -22.18
C PRO A 487 24.80 -17.88 -21.76
N ARG A 488 24.79 -16.66 -22.30
CA ARG A 488 25.80 -15.61 -21.99
C ARG A 488 25.63 -14.98 -20.60
N ALA A 489 24.53 -15.25 -19.91
CA ALA A 489 24.22 -14.71 -18.59
C ALA A 489 24.36 -15.75 -17.48
N ALA A 490 24.75 -16.99 -17.77
CA ALA A 490 24.77 -18.11 -16.83
C ALA A 490 25.58 -17.82 -15.55
N ASP A 491 26.73 -17.15 -15.69
CA ASP A 491 27.64 -16.83 -14.59
C ASP A 491 27.47 -15.40 -14.03
N LEU A 492 26.44 -14.66 -14.47
CA LEU A 492 26.26 -13.27 -14.03
C LEU A 492 25.65 -13.21 -12.65
N GLU A 493 26.37 -12.63 -11.69
CA GLU A 493 25.84 -12.31 -10.36
C GLU A 493 24.67 -11.32 -10.43
N TRP A 494 23.65 -11.52 -9.59
CA TRP A 494 22.46 -10.65 -9.53
C TRP A 494 22.83 -9.18 -9.36
N GLU A 495 23.79 -8.90 -8.50
CA GLU A 495 24.25 -7.55 -8.20
C GLU A 495 24.81 -6.85 -9.44
N VAL A 496 25.48 -7.59 -10.32
CA VAL A 496 26.01 -7.06 -11.58
C VAL A 496 24.86 -6.64 -12.51
N VAL A 497 23.81 -7.47 -12.60
CA VAL A 497 22.65 -7.19 -13.45
C VAL A 497 21.78 -6.09 -12.85
N LEU A 498 21.57 -6.06 -11.52
CA LEU A 498 20.82 -4.98 -10.87
C LEU A 498 21.54 -3.64 -11.05
N ARG A 499 22.85 -3.57 -10.79
CA ARG A 499 23.63 -2.35 -10.99
C ARG A 499 23.54 -1.90 -12.45
N HIS A 500 23.59 -2.83 -13.41
CA HIS A 500 23.38 -2.49 -14.82
C HIS A 500 21.97 -1.97 -15.09
N MET A 501 20.93 -2.63 -14.58
CA MET A 501 19.54 -2.23 -14.75
C MET A 501 19.27 -0.85 -14.16
N LEU A 502 19.83 -0.51 -13.00
CA LEU A 502 19.73 0.85 -12.44
C LEU A 502 20.38 1.91 -13.35
N ARG A 503 21.48 1.55 -14.02
CA ARG A 503 22.20 2.43 -14.96
C ARG A 503 21.49 2.59 -16.31
N ARG A 504 21.08 1.49 -16.94
CA ARG A 504 20.46 1.45 -18.28
C ARG A 504 19.32 0.43 -18.33
N PRO A 505 18.14 0.76 -17.77
CA PRO A 505 16.99 -0.15 -17.64
C PRO A 505 16.23 -0.37 -18.95
N THR A 506 16.88 -0.48 -20.10
CA THR A 506 16.20 -0.74 -21.38
C THR A 506 16.61 -2.08 -21.95
N VAL A 507 15.75 -2.67 -22.78
CA VAL A 507 16.06 -3.90 -23.53
C VAL A 507 17.35 -3.71 -24.34
N ALA A 508 17.51 -2.57 -25.02
CA ALA A 508 18.76 -2.22 -25.71
C ALA A 508 19.96 -2.13 -24.75
N GLY A 509 19.77 -1.54 -23.58
CA GLY A 509 20.80 -1.37 -22.55
C GLY A 509 21.31 -2.71 -22.05
N LEU A 510 20.40 -3.61 -21.65
CA LEU A 510 20.74 -4.96 -21.18
C LEU A 510 21.36 -5.81 -22.31
N ALA A 511 20.82 -5.75 -23.52
CA ALA A 511 21.41 -6.44 -24.67
C ALA A 511 22.83 -5.95 -24.97
N GLY A 512 23.08 -4.64 -24.91
CA GLY A 512 24.40 -4.04 -25.07
C GLY A 512 25.40 -4.55 -24.03
N PHE A 513 25.00 -4.59 -22.76
CA PHE A 513 25.81 -5.13 -21.67
C PHE A 513 26.19 -6.60 -21.89
N LEU A 514 25.21 -7.44 -22.24
CA LEU A 514 25.43 -8.87 -22.50
C LEU A 514 26.34 -9.11 -23.72
N ARG A 515 26.32 -8.25 -24.74
CA ARG A 515 27.25 -8.31 -25.89
C ARG A 515 28.68 -7.90 -25.49
N GLY A 516 28.83 -6.93 -24.59
CA GLY A 516 30.13 -6.44 -24.12
C GLY A 516 30.97 -7.49 -23.38
N LEU A 517 30.33 -8.47 -22.74
CA LEU A 517 31.00 -9.54 -21.99
C LEU A 517 31.87 -10.45 -22.87
N THR A 518 31.55 -10.61 -24.16
CA THR A 518 32.29 -11.46 -25.10
C THR A 518 33.50 -10.78 -25.77
N GLY A 519 33.63 -9.45 -25.67
CA GLY A 519 34.76 -8.71 -26.26
C GLY A 519 36.06 -8.80 -25.45
N ALA A 520 36.03 -9.43 -24.27
CA ALA A 520 37.13 -9.46 -23.31
C ALA A 520 37.88 -10.81 -23.25
N GLU A 521 37.61 -11.76 -24.16
CA GLU A 521 38.26 -13.08 -24.18
C GLU A 521 39.76 -13.05 -24.54
N GLU A 522 40.35 -11.88 -24.85
CA GLU A 522 41.80 -11.73 -25.12
C GLU A 522 42.60 -11.00 -24.02
N ALA A 523 42.07 -10.79 -22.81
CA ALA A 523 42.85 -10.25 -21.69
C ALA A 523 43.02 -11.28 -20.55
N PRO A 524 44.25 -11.52 -20.04
CA PRO A 524 44.52 -12.59 -19.10
C PRO A 524 43.88 -12.32 -17.73
N ALA A 525 43.29 -13.37 -17.15
CA ALA A 525 42.72 -13.39 -15.81
C ALA A 525 43.78 -13.12 -14.72
N SER A 526 43.62 -12.03 -13.96
CA SER A 526 44.03 -11.92 -12.54
C SER A 526 43.55 -10.60 -11.91
N GLY A 527 42.70 -10.71 -10.88
CA GLY A 527 42.26 -9.61 -10.01
C GLY A 527 40.73 -9.51 -9.86
N PRO A 528 40.19 -9.14 -8.68
CA PRO A 528 38.78 -8.81 -8.56
C PRO A 528 38.46 -7.66 -9.52
N VAL A 529 37.38 -7.79 -10.28
CA VAL A 529 36.91 -6.74 -11.19
C VAL A 529 36.60 -5.50 -10.34
N ARG A 530 37.54 -4.55 -10.24
CA ARG A 530 37.28 -3.25 -9.61
C ARG A 530 36.31 -2.50 -10.52
N THR A 531 35.05 -2.51 -10.13
CA THR A 531 34.04 -1.66 -10.74
C THR A 531 34.33 -0.21 -10.37
N ASP A 532 34.15 0.71 -11.32
CA ASP A 532 34.26 2.16 -11.06
C ASP A 532 33.17 2.57 -10.05
N PRO A 533 33.49 3.29 -8.96
CA PRO A 533 32.47 3.78 -8.03
C PRO A 533 31.53 4.81 -8.65
N VAL A 534 31.93 5.49 -9.75
CA VAL A 534 31.10 6.47 -10.44
C VAL A 534 30.18 5.75 -11.44
N ILE A 535 28.88 6.00 -11.31
CA ILE A 535 27.85 5.42 -12.18
C ILE A 535 27.14 6.52 -12.94
N HIS A 536 27.04 6.38 -14.26
CA HIS A 536 26.25 7.31 -15.08
C HIS A 536 24.76 7.05 -14.89
N LEU A 537 23.98 8.09 -14.57
CA LEU A 537 22.54 7.98 -14.29
C LEU A 537 21.68 8.64 -15.37
N HIS A 538 22.07 9.83 -15.84
CA HIS A 538 21.33 10.61 -16.86
C HIS A 538 22.20 11.69 -17.50
N GLY A 539 21.82 12.11 -18.72
CA GLY A 539 22.38 13.26 -19.45
C GLY A 539 23.79 13.09 -20.00
N ASP A 540 24.23 14.00 -20.86
CA ASP A 540 25.57 13.97 -21.47
C ASP A 540 26.56 14.87 -20.74
N ARG A 541 27.82 14.44 -20.70
CA ARG A 541 28.90 15.23 -20.14
C ARG A 541 29.16 16.47 -20.99
N SER A 542 29.15 17.64 -20.36
CA SER A 542 29.53 18.92 -20.93
C SER A 542 30.67 19.55 -20.12
N ALA A 543 31.58 20.27 -20.80
CA ALA A 543 32.62 21.04 -20.11
C ALA A 543 32.07 22.34 -19.48
N ASP A 544 30.92 22.82 -19.97
CA ASP A 544 30.31 24.09 -19.57
C ASP A 544 29.29 23.92 -18.43
N GLU A 545 28.83 22.69 -18.16
CA GLU A 545 27.83 22.37 -17.14
C GLU A 545 28.47 21.59 -15.97
N PRO A 546 28.11 21.91 -14.71
CA PRO A 546 28.55 21.14 -13.55
C PRO A 546 27.94 19.73 -13.55
N THR A 547 28.70 18.75 -13.06
CA THR A 547 28.22 17.38 -12.88
C THR A 547 27.44 17.27 -11.57
N THR A 548 26.21 16.76 -11.63
CA THR A 548 25.43 16.47 -10.41
C THR A 548 25.75 15.07 -9.91
N VAL A 549 26.15 14.96 -8.64
CA VAL A 549 26.61 13.72 -8.01
C VAL A 549 25.64 13.31 -6.90
N LEU A 550 25.06 12.10 -7.00
CA LEU A 550 24.23 11.48 -5.97
C LEU A 550 25.04 10.46 -5.17
N VAL A 551 25.24 10.67 -3.88
CA VAL A 551 26.04 9.79 -3.02
C VAL A 551 25.17 8.72 -2.37
N HIS A 552 25.53 7.44 -2.48
CA HIS A 552 24.78 6.30 -1.92
C HIS A 552 24.38 6.48 -0.45
N ALA A 553 23.32 5.79 -0.03
CA ALA A 553 22.88 5.77 1.36
C ALA A 553 23.45 4.58 2.16
N GLY A 554 22.84 4.25 3.30
CA GLY A 554 23.26 3.16 4.19
C GLY A 554 23.19 1.74 3.58
N THR A 555 22.59 1.56 2.41
CA THR A 555 22.56 0.29 1.67
C THR A 555 23.75 0.12 0.71
N ALA A 556 24.70 1.07 0.70
CA ALA A 556 25.88 1.08 -0.18
C ALA A 556 25.57 1.23 -1.69
N THR A 557 24.31 1.52 -2.05
CA THR A 557 23.81 1.68 -3.43
C THR A 557 23.03 2.99 -3.60
N ILE A 558 22.78 3.41 -4.85
CA ILE A 558 21.93 4.58 -5.13
C ILE A 558 20.42 4.27 -5.03
N MET A 559 20.05 3.06 -4.62
CA MET A 559 18.66 2.57 -4.62
C MET A 559 17.66 3.55 -3.96
N PRO A 560 17.97 4.23 -2.83
CA PRO A 560 17.03 5.17 -2.23
C PRO A 560 16.69 6.38 -3.09
N TYR A 561 17.52 6.72 -4.07
CA TYR A 561 17.24 7.79 -5.04
C TYR A 561 16.39 7.32 -6.22
N ARG A 562 15.95 6.06 -6.30
CA ARG A 562 15.24 5.51 -7.47
C ARG A 562 14.13 6.43 -7.97
N ALA A 563 13.21 6.82 -7.08
CA ALA A 563 12.08 7.68 -7.47
C ALA A 563 12.54 9.06 -7.95
N LEU A 564 13.61 9.61 -7.34
CA LEU A 564 14.21 10.87 -7.78
C LEU A 564 14.89 10.72 -9.15
N ILE A 565 15.64 9.63 -9.39
CA ILE A 565 16.31 9.35 -10.67
C ILE A 565 15.29 9.17 -11.78
N THR A 566 14.20 8.42 -11.53
CA THR A 566 13.07 8.31 -12.48
C THR A 566 12.51 9.68 -12.83
N GLU A 567 12.30 10.53 -11.82
CA GLU A 567 11.77 11.86 -12.06
C GLU A 567 12.76 12.78 -12.80
N ILE A 568 14.07 12.67 -12.54
CA ILE A 568 15.13 13.34 -13.29
C ILE A 568 15.06 12.93 -14.76
N ARG A 569 15.10 11.63 -15.05
CA ARG A 569 15.04 11.09 -16.42
C ARG A 569 13.77 11.54 -17.16
N ARG A 570 12.66 11.65 -16.44
CA ARG A 570 11.37 12.07 -17.01
C ARG A 570 11.32 13.57 -17.35
N ARG A 571 12.01 14.42 -16.59
CA ARG A 571 11.90 15.89 -16.72
C ARG A 571 13.10 16.57 -17.36
N SER A 572 14.29 15.98 -17.25
CA SER A 572 15.52 16.53 -17.83
C SER A 572 15.69 16.01 -19.26
N PRO A 573 15.85 16.90 -20.26
CA PRO A 573 16.25 16.49 -21.61
C PRO A 573 17.69 15.94 -21.70
N GLY A 574 18.46 15.94 -20.59
CA GLY A 574 19.76 15.31 -20.50
C GLY A 574 20.92 16.17 -20.98
N LEU A 575 20.80 17.50 -20.90
CA LEU A 575 21.85 18.44 -21.32
C LEU A 575 22.97 18.58 -20.27
N ALA A 576 22.73 18.22 -19.01
CA ALA A 576 23.74 18.15 -17.96
C ALA A 576 23.84 16.75 -17.36
N GLU A 577 25.06 16.37 -16.97
CA GLU A 577 25.37 15.02 -16.49
C GLU A 577 24.95 14.83 -15.03
N VAL A 578 24.25 13.72 -14.77
CA VAL A 578 23.96 13.21 -13.44
C VAL A 578 24.64 11.87 -13.26
N VAL A 579 25.45 11.76 -12.20
CA VAL A 579 26.15 10.54 -11.81
C VAL A 579 25.79 10.14 -10.38
N GLY A 580 25.92 8.85 -10.09
CA GLY A 580 25.84 8.30 -8.75
C GLY A 580 27.20 7.82 -8.25
N LEU A 581 27.35 7.71 -6.93
CA LEU A 581 28.49 7.05 -6.30
C LEU A 581 27.99 5.83 -5.52
N GLU A 582 28.54 4.66 -5.80
CA GLU A 582 28.24 3.40 -5.11
C GLU A 582 29.50 2.77 -4.53
N VAL A 583 29.33 1.81 -3.60
CA VAL A 583 30.44 0.99 -3.10
C VAL A 583 30.76 -0.11 -4.13
N PRO A 584 31.94 -0.07 -4.76
CA PRO A 584 32.27 -1.01 -5.84
C PRO A 584 32.59 -2.42 -5.32
N ASP A 585 33.18 -2.52 -4.13
CA ASP A 585 33.57 -3.77 -3.44
C ASP A 585 32.88 -3.85 -2.07
N LEU A 586 31.73 -4.55 -2.03
CA LEU A 586 30.96 -4.72 -0.80
C LEU A 586 31.74 -5.53 0.25
N ASN A 587 32.53 -6.54 -0.16
CA ASN A 587 33.30 -7.33 0.79
C ASN A 587 34.40 -6.49 1.45
N GLY A 588 35.09 -5.66 0.65
CA GLY A 588 36.04 -4.68 1.16
C GLY A 588 35.39 -3.69 2.13
N PHE A 589 34.20 -3.17 1.80
CA PHE A 589 33.44 -2.27 2.66
C PHE A 589 33.01 -2.91 3.99
N LEU A 590 32.53 -4.15 3.96
CA LEU A 590 32.13 -4.90 5.15
C LEU A 590 33.33 -5.32 6.01
N ALA A 591 34.51 -5.48 5.42
CA ALA A 591 35.75 -5.84 6.12
C ALA A 591 36.51 -4.64 6.68
N ALA A 592 36.22 -3.43 6.20
CA ALA A 592 36.88 -2.21 6.66
C ALA A 592 36.49 -1.88 8.12
N PRO A 593 37.41 -1.30 8.92
CA PRO A 593 37.04 -0.76 10.23
C PRO A 593 35.99 0.36 10.05
N PRO A 594 34.95 0.43 10.88
CA PRO A 594 33.96 1.49 10.79
C PRO A 594 34.55 2.88 11.12
N GLU A 595 35.60 2.93 11.95
CA GLU A 595 36.37 4.15 12.21
C GLU A 595 37.14 4.60 10.95
N GLY A 596 36.93 5.85 10.51
CA GLY A 596 37.61 6.43 9.35
C GLY A 596 37.04 6.00 7.99
N LEU A 597 35.96 5.20 7.97
CA LEU A 597 35.39 4.65 6.74
C LEU A 597 34.77 5.72 5.83
N ILE A 598 34.10 6.71 6.41
CA ILE A 598 33.43 7.79 5.66
C ILE A 598 34.47 8.63 4.91
N GLU A 599 35.56 8.97 5.58
CA GLU A 599 36.68 9.75 5.07
C GLU A 599 37.41 9.00 3.96
N GLN A 600 37.64 7.69 4.17
CA GLN A 600 38.26 6.83 3.14
C GLN A 600 37.40 6.75 1.88
N LEU A 601 36.10 6.49 2.02
CA LEU A 601 35.16 6.44 0.88
C LEU A 601 35.13 7.78 0.13
N ALA A 602 35.04 8.89 0.87
CA ALA A 602 35.01 10.22 0.28
C ALA A 602 36.26 10.55 -0.53
N SER A 603 37.45 10.20 -0.03
CA SER A 603 38.71 10.38 -0.75
C SER A 603 38.76 9.55 -2.03
N ASP A 604 38.29 8.30 -1.98
CA ASP A 604 38.24 7.42 -3.15
C ASP A 604 37.24 7.92 -4.20
N TYR A 605 36.09 8.43 -3.77
CA TYR A 605 35.06 9.00 -4.65
C TYR A 605 35.50 10.30 -5.31
N ALA A 606 36.10 11.23 -4.56
CA ALA A 606 36.60 12.48 -5.13
C ALA A 606 37.69 12.22 -6.19
N ARG A 607 38.57 11.23 -5.94
CA ARG A 607 39.59 10.81 -6.90
C ARG A 607 38.98 10.21 -8.17
N ALA A 608 37.93 9.40 -8.02
CA ALA A 608 37.25 8.80 -9.18
C ALA A 608 36.50 9.85 -10.00
N LEU A 609 35.81 10.79 -9.35
CA LEU A 609 35.07 11.87 -10.03
C LEU A 609 35.97 12.80 -10.85
N THR A 610 37.20 13.05 -10.39
CA THR A 610 38.16 13.96 -11.04
C THR A 610 39.09 13.26 -12.03
N ALA A 611 39.12 11.92 -12.05
CA ALA A 611 40.05 11.13 -12.85
C ALA A 611 39.96 11.39 -14.36
N ASP A 612 38.78 11.75 -14.86
CA ASP A 612 38.52 12.03 -16.27
C ASP A 612 38.41 13.54 -16.58
N GLY A 613 38.84 14.39 -15.64
CA GLY A 613 38.94 15.85 -15.82
C GLY A 613 37.67 16.64 -15.53
N ARG A 614 36.67 16.08 -14.82
CA ARG A 614 35.57 16.90 -14.26
C ARG A 614 36.13 17.83 -13.17
N SER A 615 35.66 19.07 -13.15
CA SER A 615 36.15 20.10 -12.23
C SER A 615 35.07 20.96 -11.59
N ARG A 616 33.78 20.77 -11.93
CA ARG A 616 32.64 21.54 -11.40
C ARG A 616 31.54 20.59 -10.99
N PHE A 617 31.04 20.70 -9.76
CA PHE A 617 30.15 19.70 -9.17
C PHE A 617 29.00 20.30 -8.36
N HIS A 618 27.83 19.68 -8.45
CA HIS A 618 26.79 19.72 -7.43
C HIS A 618 26.79 18.39 -6.69
N VAL A 619 26.93 18.38 -5.37
CA VAL A 619 27.00 17.14 -4.58
C VAL A 619 25.75 17.00 -3.71
N VAL A 620 25.06 15.87 -3.83
CA VAL A 620 23.83 15.58 -3.10
C VAL A 620 23.97 14.26 -2.35
N GLY A 621 23.66 14.27 -1.05
CA GLY A 621 23.76 13.08 -0.21
C GLY A 621 22.56 12.90 0.72
N TYR A 622 22.07 11.68 0.86
CA TYR A 622 20.93 11.29 1.69
C TYR A 622 21.35 10.29 2.77
N CYS A 623 20.83 10.44 4.00
CA CYS A 623 21.16 9.57 5.14
C CYS A 623 22.69 9.55 5.37
N LEU A 624 23.35 8.38 5.40
CA LEU A 624 24.82 8.27 5.42
C LEU A 624 25.47 9.09 4.30
N GLY A 625 24.86 9.08 3.11
CA GLY A 625 25.37 9.75 1.92
C GLY A 625 25.54 11.24 2.10
N GLY A 626 24.80 11.92 2.99
CA GLY A 626 25.00 13.34 3.28
C GLY A 626 26.31 13.63 4.02
N LEU A 627 26.73 12.71 4.90
CA LEU A 627 28.01 12.80 5.60
C LEU A 627 29.17 12.56 4.62
N ILE A 628 29.06 11.49 3.82
CA ILE A 628 30.02 11.19 2.75
C ILE A 628 30.07 12.35 1.74
N ALA A 629 28.93 12.91 1.34
CA ALA A 629 28.84 14.03 0.40
C ALA A 629 29.57 15.28 0.90
N THR A 630 29.52 15.54 2.20
CA THR A 630 30.23 16.66 2.82
C THR A 630 31.74 16.44 2.73
N GLU A 631 32.23 15.24 3.01
CA GLU A 631 33.65 14.90 2.84
C GLU A 631 34.09 14.82 1.37
N VAL A 632 33.23 14.34 0.47
CA VAL A 632 33.49 14.37 -0.98
C VAL A 632 33.63 15.81 -1.44
N ALA A 633 32.71 16.70 -1.04
CA ALA A 633 32.79 18.12 -1.36
C ALA A 633 34.06 18.78 -0.81
N ARG A 634 34.50 18.42 0.42
CA ARG A 634 35.78 18.86 0.98
C ARG A 634 36.96 18.41 0.13
N ASN A 635 37.05 17.11 -0.16
CA ASN A 635 38.13 16.52 -0.96
C ASN A 635 38.17 17.10 -2.39
N LEU A 636 37.00 17.35 -3.01
CA LEU A 636 36.90 18.00 -4.31
C LEU A 636 37.44 19.43 -4.27
N ALA A 637 37.00 20.24 -3.30
CA ALA A 637 37.47 21.61 -3.12
C ALA A 637 39.00 21.67 -2.87
N GLU A 638 39.52 20.80 -2.02
CA GLU A 638 40.96 20.69 -1.72
C GLU A 638 41.79 20.23 -2.94
N SER A 639 41.20 19.44 -3.83
CA SER A 639 41.82 19.03 -5.10
C SER A 639 41.79 20.11 -6.19
N GLY A 640 41.15 21.26 -5.93
CA GLY A 640 41.02 22.38 -6.87
C GLY A 640 39.79 22.31 -7.78
N ALA A 641 38.86 21.38 -7.55
CA ALA A 641 37.56 21.37 -8.20
C ALA A 641 36.60 22.35 -7.50
N GLU A 642 35.68 22.91 -8.27
CA GLU A 642 34.62 23.80 -7.78
C GLU A 642 33.40 22.98 -7.35
N VAL A 643 32.94 23.20 -6.13
CA VAL A 643 31.68 22.65 -5.62
C VAL A 643 30.67 23.79 -5.58
N GLU A 644 29.76 23.82 -6.54
CA GLU A 644 28.79 24.92 -6.70
C GLU A 644 27.62 24.80 -5.73
N SER A 645 27.29 23.58 -5.29
CA SER A 645 26.33 23.37 -4.21
C SER A 645 26.56 22.04 -3.51
N LEU A 646 26.43 22.03 -2.18
CA LEU A 646 26.33 20.83 -1.37
C LEU A 646 24.93 20.73 -0.74
N THR A 647 24.19 19.69 -1.10
CA THR A 647 22.88 19.40 -0.52
C THR A 647 22.90 18.11 0.30
N VAL A 648 22.48 18.20 1.56
CA VAL A 648 22.34 17.05 2.45
C VAL A 648 20.87 16.84 2.78
N ILE A 649 20.39 15.61 2.63
CA ILE A 649 18.97 15.26 2.75
C ILE A 649 18.81 14.31 3.93
N SER A 650 18.07 14.72 4.95
CA SER A 650 17.72 13.81 6.06
C SER A 650 18.94 13.18 6.77
N SER A 651 20.10 13.85 6.75
CA SER A 651 21.39 13.32 7.23
C SER A 651 21.80 13.93 8.57
N HIS A 652 22.36 13.13 9.48
CA HIS A 652 23.11 13.60 10.64
C HIS A 652 23.97 12.48 11.22
N SER A 653 24.96 12.83 12.05
CA SER A 653 25.67 11.88 12.90
C SER A 653 25.17 12.00 14.35
N PRO A 654 24.73 10.88 14.98
CA PRO A 654 24.38 10.85 16.39
C PRO A 654 25.64 10.95 17.26
N ARG A 655 25.55 11.64 18.39
CA ARG A 655 26.71 11.88 19.30
C ARG A 655 27.00 10.71 20.26
N PHE A 656 26.60 9.51 19.91
CA PHE A 656 26.84 8.32 20.71
C PHE A 656 27.30 7.19 19.79
N ARG A 657 28.15 6.31 20.33
CA ARG A 657 28.55 5.08 19.66
C ARG A 657 27.45 4.03 19.82
N LEU A 658 26.99 3.44 18.71
CA LEU A 658 26.12 2.26 18.77
C LEU A 658 26.97 0.99 18.60
N ASP A 659 26.84 0.08 19.57
CA ASP A 659 27.41 -1.28 19.51
C ASP A 659 26.33 -2.37 19.53
N ASP A 660 25.11 -2.06 19.96
CA ASP A 660 23.99 -3.02 20.05
C ASP A 660 23.51 -3.45 18.66
N GLU A 661 23.80 -4.70 18.31
CA GLU A 661 23.46 -5.25 17.00
C GLU A 661 21.96 -5.48 16.82
N LEU A 662 21.24 -5.81 17.89
CA LEU A 662 19.79 -6.00 17.82
C LEU A 662 19.06 -4.67 17.62
N LEU A 663 19.57 -3.57 18.16
CA LEU A 663 19.02 -2.24 17.85
C LEU A 663 19.30 -1.82 16.40
N ALA A 664 20.46 -2.18 15.86
CA ALA A 664 20.74 -1.99 14.43
C ALA A 664 19.80 -2.85 13.56
N GLU A 665 19.54 -4.10 13.97
CA GLU A 665 18.61 -5.02 13.31
C GLU A 665 17.15 -4.52 13.38
N TYR A 666 16.73 -3.98 14.53
CA TYR A 666 15.44 -3.29 14.71
C TYR A 666 15.30 -2.10 13.74
N SER A 667 16.33 -1.25 13.68
CA SER A 667 16.33 -0.06 12.81
C SER A 667 16.30 -0.45 11.33
N PHE A 668 16.96 -1.56 10.97
CA PHE A 668 16.90 -2.12 9.63
C PHE A 668 15.51 -2.66 9.29
N ALA A 669 14.82 -3.34 10.21
CA ALA A 669 13.46 -3.80 9.99
C ALA A 669 12.50 -2.63 9.69
N VAL A 670 12.56 -1.57 10.50
CA VAL A 670 11.77 -0.35 10.29
C VAL A 670 12.10 0.30 8.94
N MET A 671 13.38 0.37 8.56
CA MET A 671 13.80 0.89 7.25
C MET A 671 13.20 0.09 6.08
N MET A 672 13.11 -1.23 6.22
CA MET A 672 12.56 -2.12 5.21
C MET A 672 11.01 -2.11 5.18
N GLY A 673 10.37 -1.33 6.06
CA GLY A 673 8.92 -1.29 6.23
C GLY A 673 8.35 -2.54 6.91
N ILE A 674 9.21 -3.37 7.51
CA ILE A 674 8.80 -4.55 8.27
C ILE A 674 8.24 -4.06 9.61
N ASP A 675 7.08 -4.59 10.01
CA ASP A 675 6.58 -4.41 11.37
C ASP A 675 7.52 -5.13 12.35
N PRO A 676 8.23 -4.42 13.25
CA PRO A 676 9.14 -5.06 14.20
C PRO A 676 8.46 -6.12 15.08
N ALA A 677 7.15 -5.99 15.32
CA ALA A 677 6.36 -6.96 16.08
C ALA A 677 6.38 -8.36 15.45
N GLU A 678 6.36 -8.47 14.13
CA GLU A 678 6.40 -9.74 13.39
C GLU A 678 7.74 -10.47 13.58
N LEU A 679 8.80 -9.72 13.85
CA LEU A 679 10.13 -10.27 14.14
C LEU A 679 10.32 -10.62 15.61
N GLY A 680 9.40 -10.20 16.49
CA GLY A 680 9.46 -10.37 17.94
C GLY A 680 10.10 -9.20 18.68
N PHE A 681 10.38 -8.08 18.01
CA PHE A 681 10.74 -6.82 18.67
C PHE A 681 9.50 -6.14 19.27
N PRO A 682 9.66 -5.15 20.15
CA PRO A 682 8.56 -4.28 20.57
C PRO A 682 7.99 -3.48 19.38
N ASP A 683 6.68 -3.23 19.39
CA ASP A 683 5.95 -2.49 18.35
C ASP A 683 5.96 -0.97 18.59
N ASP A 684 6.04 -0.53 19.84
CA ASP A 684 6.11 0.89 20.22
C ASP A 684 7.53 1.48 20.05
N GLN A 685 7.74 2.18 18.93
CA GLN A 685 9.00 2.85 18.62
C GLN A 685 9.40 3.92 19.65
N TYR A 686 8.44 4.63 20.23
CA TYR A 686 8.72 5.64 21.26
C TYR A 686 9.20 4.97 22.55
N ARG A 687 8.67 3.79 22.85
CA ARG A 687 9.09 2.99 24.01
C ARG A 687 10.50 2.46 23.84
N VAL A 688 10.85 1.96 22.66
CA VAL A 688 12.22 1.52 22.32
C VAL A 688 13.20 2.69 22.37
N ALA A 689 12.82 3.87 21.87
CA ALA A 689 13.64 5.08 21.95
C ALA A 689 13.88 5.52 23.41
N ALA A 690 12.84 5.53 24.25
CA ALA A 690 12.96 5.84 25.67
C ALA A 690 13.85 4.83 26.41
N ALA A 691 13.78 3.56 26.04
CA ALA A 691 14.66 2.52 26.57
C ALA A 691 16.12 2.77 26.17
N ALA A 692 16.39 3.13 24.91
CA ALA A 692 17.72 3.51 24.45
C ALA A 692 18.26 4.75 25.17
N ASP A 693 17.41 5.77 25.41
CA ASP A 693 17.76 6.95 26.20
C ASP A 693 18.14 6.58 27.65
N ALA A 694 17.44 5.62 28.26
CA ALA A 694 17.77 5.11 29.58
C ALA A 694 19.14 4.39 29.61
N VAL A 695 19.46 3.61 28.57
CA VAL A 695 20.79 3.00 28.42
C VAL A 695 21.87 4.08 28.27
N LEU A 696 21.64 5.10 27.45
CA LEU A 696 22.57 6.22 27.26
C LEU A 696 22.76 7.06 28.53
N ALA A 697 21.73 7.20 29.36
CA ALA A 697 21.84 7.86 30.66
C ALA A 697 22.74 7.06 31.63
N ALA A 698 22.69 5.73 31.57
CA ALA A 698 23.53 4.85 32.39
C ALA A 698 24.95 4.66 31.83
N SER A 699 25.11 4.73 30.50
CA SER A 699 26.40 4.62 29.79
C SER A 699 26.60 5.81 28.84
N PRO A 700 26.98 6.99 29.37
CA PRO A 700 27.07 8.20 28.56
C PRO A 700 27.98 8.03 27.33
N GLY A 701 27.42 8.28 26.16
CA GLY A 701 28.13 8.27 24.87
C GLY A 701 28.24 6.92 24.19
N VAL A 702 27.74 5.83 24.78
CA VAL A 702 27.77 4.49 24.16
C VAL A 702 26.46 3.74 24.45
N LEU A 703 25.86 3.15 23.41
CA LEU A 703 24.85 2.10 23.51
C LEU A 703 25.57 0.74 23.39
N PRO A 704 25.98 0.12 24.50
CA PRO A 704 26.75 -1.12 24.47
C PRO A 704 25.89 -2.28 23.95
N ASP A 705 26.52 -3.28 23.37
CA ASP A 705 25.84 -4.50 22.95
C ASP A 705 25.15 -5.21 24.12
N GLY A 706 23.85 -5.53 23.94
CA GLY A 706 23.00 -6.08 24.98
C GLY A 706 22.52 -5.05 26.02
N GLY A 707 22.75 -3.75 25.80
CA GLY A 707 22.34 -2.69 26.72
C GLY A 707 20.83 -2.65 26.96
N LEU A 708 20.03 -2.82 25.88
CA LEU A 708 18.57 -2.85 25.96
C LEU A 708 18.05 -4.10 26.71
N ALA A 709 18.73 -5.24 26.54
CA ALA A 709 18.40 -6.49 27.21
C ALA A 709 18.69 -6.45 28.72
N ALA A 710 19.55 -5.53 29.18
CA ALA A 710 19.99 -5.40 30.57
C ALA A 710 19.25 -4.31 31.38
N LEU A 711 18.24 -3.66 30.79
CA LEU A 711 17.48 -2.58 31.44
C LEU A 711 16.68 -3.08 32.67
N PRO A 712 16.42 -2.18 33.66
CA PRO A 712 15.70 -2.51 34.88
C PRO A 712 14.19 -2.74 34.64
N ALA A 713 13.48 -3.17 35.68
CA ALA A 713 12.06 -3.55 35.63
C ALA A 713 11.11 -2.50 35.01
N GLU A 714 11.47 -1.22 35.02
CA GLU A 714 10.71 -0.15 34.37
C GLU A 714 10.56 -0.35 32.87
N PHE A 715 11.55 -0.94 32.18
CA PHE A 715 11.55 -1.21 30.73
C PHE A 715 11.48 -2.72 30.43
N GLU A 716 10.92 -3.51 31.34
CA GLU A 716 10.87 -4.97 31.21
C GLU A 716 10.11 -5.45 29.96
N ASP A 717 9.13 -4.66 29.51
CA ASP A 717 8.41 -4.85 28.24
C ASP A 717 9.33 -4.84 27.02
N VAL A 718 10.36 -3.98 27.01
CA VAL A 718 11.37 -3.90 25.95
C VAL A 718 12.49 -4.91 26.22
N ALA A 719 13.02 -4.93 27.44
CA ALA A 719 14.19 -5.73 27.80
C ALA A 719 13.95 -7.24 27.62
N SER A 720 12.74 -7.73 27.94
CA SER A 720 12.38 -9.14 27.76
C SER A 720 12.37 -9.56 26.28
N ARG A 721 11.89 -8.70 25.36
CA ARG A 721 11.91 -8.95 23.92
C ARG A 721 13.33 -9.01 23.38
N PHE A 722 14.17 -8.05 23.75
CA PHE A 722 15.59 -8.04 23.35
C PHE A 722 16.35 -9.24 23.91
N ARG A 723 16.10 -9.67 25.17
CA ARG A 723 16.67 -10.91 25.72
C ARG A 723 16.26 -12.15 24.93
N HIS A 724 14.97 -12.26 24.59
CA HIS A 724 14.49 -13.39 23.81
C HIS A 724 15.14 -13.43 22.41
N LEU A 725 15.27 -12.29 21.76
CA LEU A 725 15.88 -12.21 20.42
C LEU A 725 17.36 -12.57 20.40
N THR A 726 18.09 -12.33 21.50
CA THR A 726 19.48 -12.80 21.67
C THR A 726 19.58 -14.33 21.61
N GLU A 727 18.54 -15.05 22.03
CA GLU A 727 18.50 -16.53 22.01
C GLU A 727 18.13 -17.10 20.63
N VAL A 728 17.52 -16.30 19.75
CA VAL A 728 17.12 -16.72 18.40
C VAL A 728 18.32 -16.58 17.44
N PRO A 729 18.70 -17.59 16.64
CA PRO A 729 19.78 -17.45 15.67
C PRO A 729 19.49 -16.36 14.62
N ARG A 730 20.50 -15.56 14.23
CA ARG A 730 20.36 -14.52 13.19
C ARG A 730 19.76 -15.05 11.90
N ALA A 731 20.19 -16.21 11.42
CA ALA A 731 19.65 -16.81 10.20
C ALA A 731 18.13 -17.00 10.27
N THR A 732 17.60 -17.37 11.44
CA THR A 732 16.16 -17.49 11.69
C THR A 732 15.47 -16.12 11.70
N ARG A 733 16.08 -15.10 12.31
CA ARG A 733 15.53 -13.74 12.30
C ARG A 733 15.53 -13.14 10.90
N ILE A 734 16.57 -13.36 10.11
CA ILE A 734 16.64 -12.96 8.70
C ILE A 734 15.58 -13.68 7.87
N ALA A 735 15.35 -14.98 8.09
CA ALA A 735 14.27 -15.69 7.40
C ALA A 735 12.90 -15.07 7.72
N ARG A 736 12.66 -14.72 8.99
CA ARG A 736 11.45 -13.98 9.39
C ARG A 736 11.36 -12.60 8.72
N MET A 737 12.47 -11.89 8.58
CA MET A 737 12.50 -10.63 7.82
C MET A 737 12.10 -10.81 6.36
N CYS A 738 12.55 -11.89 5.72
CA CYS A 738 12.16 -12.21 4.35
C CYS A 738 10.66 -12.51 4.21
N GLU A 739 10.04 -13.08 5.24
CA GLU A 739 8.59 -13.37 5.28
C GLU A 739 7.75 -12.13 5.62
N ALA A 740 8.26 -11.28 6.51
CA ALA A 740 7.57 -10.10 7.07
C ALA A 740 7.72 -8.82 6.22
N VAL A 741 8.62 -8.81 5.24
CA VAL A 741 8.83 -7.65 4.37
C VAL A 741 7.57 -7.38 3.52
N PRO A 742 7.04 -6.16 3.52
CA PRO A 742 5.86 -5.85 2.73
C PRO A 742 6.09 -6.19 1.26
N ALA A 743 5.08 -6.75 0.59
CA ALA A 743 5.20 -7.10 -0.83
C ALA A 743 5.56 -5.89 -1.71
N SER A 744 5.23 -4.66 -1.28
CA SER A 744 5.64 -3.40 -1.92
C SER A 744 7.13 -3.09 -1.84
N ALA A 745 7.85 -3.64 -0.86
CA ALA A 745 9.31 -3.58 -0.74
C ALA A 745 9.99 -4.72 -1.52
N GLY A 746 9.25 -5.75 -1.92
CA GLY A 746 9.71 -6.86 -2.74
C GLY A 746 9.99 -8.14 -1.95
N THR A 747 10.35 -9.23 -2.64
CA THR A 747 10.71 -10.52 -2.03
C THR A 747 12.22 -10.66 -1.96
N TYR A 748 12.72 -11.15 -0.83
CA TYR A 748 14.15 -11.24 -0.56
C TYR A 748 14.53 -12.67 -0.18
N GLU A 749 15.58 -13.18 -0.79
CA GLU A 749 16.22 -14.41 -0.33
C GLU A 749 17.05 -14.15 0.94
N PRO A 750 17.16 -15.12 1.87
CA PRO A 750 17.88 -14.92 3.15
C PRO A 750 19.31 -14.42 3.01
N ASP A 751 20.06 -14.92 2.01
CA ASP A 751 21.43 -14.47 1.74
C ASP A 751 21.48 -13.00 1.31
N HIS A 752 20.49 -12.56 0.53
CA HIS A 752 20.38 -11.18 0.07
C HIS A 752 20.00 -10.25 1.23
N MET A 753 18.97 -10.61 1.99
CA MET A 753 18.57 -9.85 3.18
C MET A 753 19.71 -9.72 4.19
N THR A 754 20.49 -10.79 4.37
CA THR A 754 21.70 -10.76 5.20
C THR A 754 22.70 -9.72 4.72
N ARG A 755 22.98 -9.65 3.40
CA ARG A 755 23.93 -8.67 2.85
C ARG A 755 23.45 -7.23 3.02
N LEU A 756 22.16 -6.96 2.78
CA LEU A 756 21.57 -5.64 3.00
C LEU A 756 21.66 -5.22 4.46
N PHE A 757 21.31 -6.13 5.38
CA PHE A 757 21.43 -5.90 6.81
C PHE A 757 22.88 -5.61 7.22
N LEU A 758 23.84 -6.41 6.74
CA LEU A 758 25.26 -6.21 7.08
C LEU A 758 25.80 -4.89 6.55
N ALA A 759 25.41 -4.48 5.34
CA ALA A 759 25.77 -3.18 4.76
C ALA A 759 25.19 -2.04 5.61
N PHE A 760 23.91 -2.12 5.93
CA PHE A 760 23.23 -1.16 6.81
C PHE A 760 23.90 -1.07 8.18
N ARG A 761 24.19 -2.21 8.81
CA ARG A 761 24.88 -2.28 10.11
C ARG A 761 26.25 -1.60 10.04
N GLN A 762 27.05 -1.90 9.01
CA GLN A 762 28.36 -1.26 8.81
C GLN A 762 28.22 0.26 8.64
N SER A 763 27.22 0.71 7.88
CA SER A 763 26.91 2.12 7.71
C SER A 763 26.53 2.81 9.02
N VAL A 764 25.64 2.23 9.82
CA VAL A 764 25.25 2.78 11.12
C VAL A 764 26.45 2.85 12.07
N PHE A 765 27.29 1.81 12.07
CA PHE A 765 28.50 1.78 12.89
C PHE A 765 29.48 2.88 12.50
N ALA A 766 29.70 3.10 11.19
CA ALA A 766 30.52 4.20 10.70
C ALA A 766 29.94 5.57 11.08
N ILE A 767 28.64 5.80 10.90
CA ILE A 767 27.96 7.07 11.23
C ILE A 767 28.14 7.46 12.72
N THR A 768 28.05 6.47 13.61
CA THR A 768 28.13 6.67 15.07
C THR A 768 29.57 6.86 15.58
N ARG A 769 30.57 6.64 14.71
CA ARG A 769 32.01 6.76 15.00
C ARG A 769 32.68 7.88 14.21
N TYR A 770 31.94 8.52 13.32
CA TYR A 770 32.44 9.60 12.48
C TYR A 770 32.48 10.91 13.27
N ASP A 771 33.65 11.53 13.31
CA ASP A 771 33.86 12.85 13.89
C ASP A 771 33.99 13.89 12.77
N ALA A 772 32.89 14.61 12.54
CA ALA A 772 32.79 15.51 11.40
C ALA A 772 33.58 16.80 11.61
N GLU A 773 34.49 17.10 10.68
CA GLU A 773 35.17 18.39 10.64
C GLU A 773 34.28 19.48 10.00
N PRO A 774 34.40 20.76 10.39
CA PRO A 774 33.68 21.84 9.72
C PRO A 774 34.01 21.94 8.23
N TYR A 775 33.01 22.19 7.39
CA TYR A 775 33.11 22.43 5.96
C TYR A 775 33.06 23.93 5.64
N ALA A 776 34.00 24.39 4.80
CA ALA A 776 34.19 25.81 4.51
C ALA A 776 33.13 26.42 3.57
N GLY A 777 32.44 25.60 2.77
CA GLY A 777 31.43 26.06 1.81
C GLY A 777 30.02 26.12 2.39
N ASP A 778 29.09 26.53 1.54
CA ASP A 778 27.66 26.61 1.87
C ASP A 778 27.04 25.21 1.89
N ILE A 779 26.09 24.99 2.81
CA ILE A 779 25.36 23.73 2.95
C ILE A 779 23.87 24.02 2.85
N THR A 780 23.17 23.29 1.98
CA THR A 780 21.71 23.22 2.02
C THR A 780 21.27 21.92 2.69
N PHE A 781 20.59 22.01 3.83
CA PHE A 781 20.02 20.88 4.55
C PHE A 781 18.53 20.75 4.26
N LEU A 782 18.14 19.70 3.53
CA LEU A 782 16.75 19.30 3.35
C LEU A 782 16.32 18.46 4.54
N ARG A 783 15.52 19.05 5.43
CA ARG A 783 15.09 18.47 6.70
C ARG A 783 13.67 17.94 6.60
N HIS A 784 13.47 16.66 6.86
CA HIS A 784 12.13 16.07 6.84
C HIS A 784 11.29 16.48 8.07
N ASP A 785 9.97 16.31 8.00
CA ASP A 785 9.02 16.70 9.05
C ASP A 785 8.55 15.55 9.95
N GLY A 786 8.75 14.29 9.54
CA GLY A 786 8.43 13.08 10.31
C GLY A 786 9.44 12.68 11.41
N ALA A 787 9.22 11.51 12.02
CA ALA A 787 10.05 10.98 13.11
C ALA A 787 11.44 10.53 12.64
N TYR A 788 12.43 10.63 13.54
CA TYR A 788 13.80 10.15 13.32
C TYR A 788 13.98 8.76 13.93
N PRO A 789 14.63 7.80 13.25
CA PRO A 789 14.86 6.45 13.77
C PRO A 789 15.91 6.36 14.88
N PHE A 790 16.74 7.40 15.07
CA PHE A 790 17.77 7.43 16.10
C PHE A 790 17.41 8.41 17.23
N PRO A 791 17.79 8.11 18.49
CA PRO A 791 17.62 9.03 19.62
C PRO A 791 18.20 10.42 19.35
N GLY A 792 17.36 11.46 19.43
CA GLY A 792 17.75 12.84 19.20
C GLY A 792 16.57 13.73 18.82
N SER A 793 16.59 14.99 19.26
CA SER A 793 15.54 15.95 18.87
C SER A 793 15.83 16.58 17.50
N LYS A 794 14.78 17.06 16.82
CA LYS A 794 14.88 17.86 15.59
C LYS A 794 15.84 19.07 15.75
N ASP A 795 15.90 19.62 16.95
CA ASP A 795 16.82 20.69 17.32
C ASP A 795 18.28 20.23 17.40
N ALA A 796 18.54 19.01 17.87
CA ALA A 796 19.88 18.42 17.92
C ALA A 796 20.45 18.21 16.51
N VAL A 797 19.62 17.74 15.57
CA VAL A 797 19.96 17.58 14.15
C VAL A 797 20.27 18.93 13.49
N THR A 798 19.45 19.95 13.78
CA THR A 798 19.68 21.31 13.27
C THR A 798 20.98 21.91 13.84
N THR A 799 21.24 21.68 15.12
CA THR A 799 22.46 22.14 15.80
C THR A 799 23.71 21.41 15.30
N TYR A 800 23.58 20.16 14.85
CA TYR A 800 24.65 19.43 14.21
C TYR A 800 25.17 20.18 12.97
N TRP A 801 24.30 20.47 12.01
CA TRP A 801 24.69 21.16 10.78
C TRP A 801 25.16 22.59 10.99
N LYS A 802 24.57 23.33 11.93
CA LYS A 802 25.03 24.69 12.30
C LYS A 802 26.48 24.75 12.77
N ARG A 803 27.02 23.66 13.30
CA ARG A 803 28.43 23.60 13.73
C ARG A 803 29.37 23.18 12.61
N LEU A 804 28.85 22.49 11.59
CA LEU A 804 29.66 21.98 10.48
C LEU A 804 29.73 22.96 9.32
N ALA A 805 28.67 23.74 9.05
CA ALA A 805 28.75 24.80 8.05
C ALA A 805 29.56 26.00 8.60
N LEU A 806 30.70 26.30 7.98
CA LEU A 806 31.40 27.58 8.17
C LEU A 806 30.90 28.66 7.20
N GLY A 807 30.33 28.26 6.05
CA GLY A 807 29.61 29.13 5.12
C GLY A 807 28.15 29.34 5.52
N GLU A 808 27.29 29.67 4.55
CA GLU A 808 25.85 29.80 4.77
C GLU A 808 25.20 28.42 4.94
N LEU A 809 24.25 28.32 5.88
CA LEU A 809 23.44 27.11 6.10
C LEU A 809 21.98 27.42 5.79
N ASP A 810 21.51 26.91 4.66
CA ASP A 810 20.10 26.97 4.30
C ASP A 810 19.38 25.71 4.78
N ILE A 811 18.26 25.87 5.47
CA ILE A 811 17.44 24.75 5.94
C ILE A 811 16.09 24.82 5.25
N ILE A 812 15.77 23.77 4.50
CA ILE A 812 14.50 23.66 3.77
C ILE A 812 13.76 22.46 4.35
N ASP A 813 12.58 22.70 4.92
CA ASP A 813 11.73 21.60 5.38
C ASP A 813 11.07 20.90 4.17
N ILE A 814 11.15 19.57 4.15
CA ILE A 814 10.58 18.68 3.13
C ILE A 814 9.60 17.70 3.77
N GLY A 815 8.63 17.21 3.01
CA GLY A 815 7.64 16.26 3.51
C GLY A 815 8.18 14.84 3.69
N GLY A 816 7.54 14.09 4.58
CA GLY A 816 7.83 12.69 4.85
C GLY A 816 8.69 12.49 6.10
N ASP A 817 9.04 11.25 6.38
CA ASP A 817 9.99 10.88 7.43
C ASP A 817 11.38 10.57 6.86
N HIS A 818 12.29 10.13 7.73
CA HIS A 818 13.65 9.79 7.32
C HIS A 818 13.68 8.83 6.13
N TYR A 819 12.84 7.78 6.13
CA TYR A 819 12.80 6.71 5.14
C TYR A 819 11.90 7.03 3.94
N SER A 820 10.86 7.83 4.12
CA SER A 820 9.87 8.13 3.07
C SER A 820 10.15 9.42 2.29
N CYS A 821 11.05 10.30 2.74
CA CYS A 821 11.33 11.60 2.09
C CYS A 821 11.82 11.55 0.63
N LEU A 822 12.34 10.41 0.17
CA LEU A 822 12.72 10.16 -1.24
C LEU A 822 11.74 9.22 -1.97
N SER A 823 10.56 8.97 -1.41
CA SER A 823 9.53 8.13 -2.03
C SER A 823 8.98 8.75 -3.33
N VAL A 824 8.20 7.97 -4.08
CA VAL A 824 7.52 8.43 -5.32
C VAL A 824 6.64 9.66 -5.07
N GLU A 825 6.05 9.77 -3.88
CA GLU A 825 5.21 10.90 -3.48
C GLU A 825 6.01 12.19 -3.36
N HIS A 826 7.19 12.13 -2.74
CA HIS A 826 7.99 13.31 -2.40
C HIS A 826 9.09 13.65 -3.42
N ALA A 827 9.53 12.67 -4.22
CA ALA A 827 10.58 12.85 -5.24
C ALA A 827 10.33 14.03 -6.21
N PRO A 828 9.11 14.31 -6.71
CA PRO A 828 8.85 15.49 -7.54
C PRO A 828 9.11 16.82 -6.84
N GLY A 829 8.84 16.89 -5.53
CA GLY A 829 9.13 18.06 -4.70
C GLY A 829 10.63 18.24 -4.49
N ILE A 830 11.33 17.14 -4.18
CA ILE A 830 12.79 17.13 -4.04
C ILE A 830 13.48 17.53 -5.34
N LEU A 831 13.07 17.00 -6.50
CA LEU A 831 13.63 17.40 -7.78
C LEU A 831 13.43 18.89 -8.06
N LYS A 832 12.26 19.44 -7.71
CA LYS A 832 12.02 20.88 -7.87
C LYS A 832 13.02 21.68 -7.06
N THR A 833 13.19 21.36 -5.79
CA THR A 833 14.16 22.03 -4.90
C THR A 833 15.59 21.88 -5.41
N LEU A 834 16.00 20.67 -5.80
CA LEU A 834 17.32 20.45 -6.40
C LEU A 834 17.50 21.23 -7.71
N GLY A 835 16.47 21.32 -8.55
CA GLY A 835 16.49 22.15 -9.76
C GLY A 835 16.74 23.63 -9.47
N GLU A 836 16.20 24.16 -8.37
CA GLU A 836 16.49 25.54 -7.94
C GLU A 836 17.94 25.67 -7.43
N LEU A 837 18.40 24.71 -6.61
CA LEU A 837 19.74 24.71 -6.00
C LEU A 837 20.88 24.49 -7.01
N THR A 838 20.66 23.65 -8.03
CA THR A 838 21.63 23.40 -9.10
C THR A 838 21.46 24.39 -10.27
N GLN A 839 20.74 25.50 -10.09
CA GLN A 839 20.48 26.50 -11.14
C GLN A 839 19.91 25.91 -12.45
N GLY A 840 19.09 24.87 -12.31
CA GLY A 840 18.46 24.14 -13.40
C GLY A 840 19.26 22.97 -13.95
N ALA A 841 20.54 22.79 -13.60
CA ALA A 841 21.40 21.75 -14.15
C ALA A 841 20.78 20.34 -14.07
N ILE A 842 20.25 19.92 -12.89
CA ILE A 842 19.64 18.59 -12.73
C ILE A 842 18.34 18.38 -13.55
N THR A 843 17.76 19.46 -14.10
CA THR A 843 16.51 19.46 -14.88
C THR A 843 16.67 19.89 -16.34
N ARG A 844 17.87 20.33 -16.74
CA ARG A 844 18.24 20.53 -18.15
C ARG A 844 18.81 19.23 -18.69
#